data_AF-A0AAD2JM45-F1
#
_entry.id   AF-A0AAD2JM45-F1
#
_cell.length_a   1.000
_cell.length_b   1.000
_cell.length_c   1.000
_cell.angle_alpha   90.00
_cell.angle_beta   90.00
_cell.angle_gamma   90.00
#
_symmetry.space_group_name_H-M   'P 1'
#
loop_
_entity.id
_entity.type
_entity.pdbx_description
1 polymer ?
#
loop_
_entity_poly.entity_id
_entity_poly.type
_entity_poly.pdbx_seq_one_letter_code
_entity_poly.pdbx_strand_id
1 'polypeptide(L)'
;MLNKCCAAYPAGEHWVLAVDPEACINNEDEASITEEEKPPVAIHFVVDNSGSMGSMTREVMYIFADMVDSVATAPCSMTVFAGNAQTLNANITSAKQMRELQLPAQGMTNIPAGVENAINIITLKERQRMADGATIPRTHHVLILLSDGHHNTGAAPDKVFPTFKTKIPDDAMLSTIVVGLSEQSSTSMGMLLKKSIETVSFQTESVQTIYFAKTNSALRTILGNLEAGLNSAVQGTFHEITTPFPAIIQDFASKPKETIRVHANSDTTCIPLLCCFADVPKSIRVNGQEISVAAKEEIPFDLLTTMIQGLIDKTKVKIVAAKDRKEVISKSVKYLDILYNLVKAHQDSDVDLNMTSLSAKERVKQYRQIRALTHKAGELKNQIVDIANFSINDSEGQAAFLNGRSMKFANKALRRAAGRADGVVDPKAEQKAIHKYLTSEGFREKLKAAMALDTIFNAKNLSEKDLRQNIFPRVVAQRHKDQIWEIRKKASVLENEMDTDLDSLNALSLSPGALDLIHSGQLADYLNDGVHGRAQSFVSMATPWQHAEEWLHFGEQPFESCWEMLMYGGMLGFPIRLKRFAACQMNPFLLEVENIRSTLVDSASICCSNKAEVPVYGPEAGAPIEDVLLLIQPSLPRTSKLLNNTALLGEKFTSVTISRDMHMYTGFSMRVALHSTSLFHLAATQDEATITEHDVVANLRRAFMGRAFMCGNCNFGPVDHYACGDLMSHHGENTGSGAKISNDCPKCGWFSECITDWSPWDGNVDEDYLRSEFDSISKKPKQHFLSEARIDMMLKVMYSFRKLCKGRDTWDQYQQMADAMENVDDVPLDFSTKAGVDGMSQVALALMAVLTESKNATKVFESKDVLMAILKEECARDARSRFRMETGGEKEMARQKAMEFLTKLLQIAKETAPETQPFMESEPPIENVRLDCRDDYQVDTDMGRQLIPWVRDICRKWCRLWSVAEKLASVLSKRVGGWEQLERDMETGMSSYADVVQELKRAELKTPRDLLGNDEASEGCDLSELQTFFMQLGVEGIVFGAAESSLPGYNNKAEEDDLMSAVAREMRMRIYFQGVAAKMSQWKSEGQTATFSQARVADIVQFADLLGAKPHVHGLDKQTFWGLWLAAVSTHDEQKALAFLETCNESFRFKYGNAWKPQKKRGGKS
;
A
#
# COMPACT_ATOMS: atom_id res chain seq x y z
N MET A 1 -30.74 34.60 6.26
CA MET A 1 -29.49 35.30 6.61
C MET A 1 -29.38 35.68 8.10
N LEU A 2 -30.14 35.07 9.03
CA LEU A 2 -30.16 35.42 10.47
C LEU A 2 -29.53 34.35 11.42
N ASN A 3 -28.70 33.43 10.91
CA ASN A 3 -28.12 32.33 11.71
C ASN A 3 -26.60 32.45 11.92
N LYS A 4 -26.08 33.66 12.13
CA LYS A 4 -24.67 33.84 12.56
C LYS A 4 -24.62 33.91 14.09
N CYS A 5 -24.72 32.77 14.77
CA CYS A 5 -24.54 32.64 16.22
C CYS A 5 -23.31 31.79 16.53
N CYS A 6 -22.70 31.98 17.70
CA CYS A 6 -21.69 31.05 18.23
C CYS A 6 -22.27 29.63 18.24
N ALA A 7 -21.51 28.64 17.78
CA ALA A 7 -21.98 27.26 17.73
C ALA A 7 -21.16 26.38 18.68
N ALA A 8 -21.85 25.56 19.48
CA ALA A 8 -21.23 24.50 20.27
C ALA A 8 -21.50 23.16 19.61
N TYR A 9 -20.47 22.34 19.51
CA TYR A 9 -20.54 21.03 18.89
C TYR A 9 -20.04 19.93 19.84
N PRO A 10 -20.73 18.79 19.90
CA PRO A 10 -20.35 17.70 20.79
C PRO A 10 -19.03 17.06 20.33
N ALA A 11 -18.20 16.68 21.30
CA ALA A 11 -16.87 16.11 21.07
C ALA A 11 -16.52 15.07 22.15
N GLY A 12 -17.34 14.01 22.27
CA GLY A 12 -17.29 13.07 23.39
C GLY A 12 -17.85 13.68 24.67
N GLU A 13 -17.08 13.67 25.76
CA GLU A 13 -17.41 14.39 27.01
C GLU A 13 -17.07 15.90 26.97
N HIS A 14 -16.60 16.39 25.82
CA HIS A 14 -16.18 17.77 25.61
C HIS A 14 -17.00 18.47 24.52
N TRP A 15 -16.81 19.77 24.37
CA TRP A 15 -17.50 20.60 23.38
C TRP A 15 -16.52 21.48 22.62
N VAL A 16 -16.74 21.65 21.32
CA VAL A 16 -16.02 22.65 20.50
C VAL A 16 -16.91 23.86 20.31
N LEU A 17 -16.40 25.04 20.68
CA LEU A 17 -17.09 26.31 20.56
C LEU A 17 -16.50 27.11 19.38
N ALA A 18 -17.29 27.30 18.33
CA ALA A 18 -16.96 28.12 17.18
C ALA A 18 -17.51 29.53 17.39
N VAL A 19 -16.62 30.51 17.58
CA VAL A 19 -16.97 31.92 17.83
C VAL A 19 -16.75 32.73 16.55
N ASP A 20 -17.81 33.28 15.96
CA ASP A 20 -17.74 34.23 14.85
C ASP A 20 -17.66 35.66 15.43
N PRO A 21 -16.50 36.33 15.41
CA PRO A 21 -16.34 37.62 16.07
C PRO A 21 -17.08 38.76 15.34
N GLU A 22 -17.24 38.68 14.02
CA GLU A 22 -17.86 39.73 13.21
C GLU A 22 -19.38 39.70 13.27
N ALA A 23 -19.96 38.51 13.44
CA ALA A 23 -21.39 38.36 13.67
C ALA A 23 -21.86 39.06 14.96
N CYS A 24 -20.96 39.23 15.93
CA CYS A 24 -21.24 39.86 17.22
C CYS A 24 -21.56 41.36 17.10
N ILE A 25 -21.02 42.01 16.07
CA ILE A 25 -21.01 43.46 15.91
C ILE A 25 -22.25 43.94 15.13
N ASN A 26 -22.86 43.10 14.29
CA ASN A 26 -23.83 43.54 13.28
C ASN A 26 -25.33 43.41 13.67
N ASN A 27 -25.68 43.21 14.95
CA ASN A 27 -27.09 43.09 15.36
C ASN A 27 -27.76 44.48 15.56
N GLU A 28 -28.52 44.89 14.53
CA GLU A 28 -29.71 45.76 14.46
C GLU A 28 -29.73 47.22 14.97
N ASP A 29 -28.73 47.74 15.69
CA ASP A 29 -28.62 49.18 15.95
C ASP A 29 -27.44 49.82 15.18
N GLU A 30 -27.62 50.02 13.87
CA GLU A 30 -26.64 50.61 12.92
C GLU A 30 -26.16 52.05 13.25
N ALA A 31 -26.56 52.64 14.39
CA ALA A 31 -26.39 54.07 14.63
C ALA A 31 -25.21 54.48 15.54
N SER A 32 -24.41 53.57 16.11
CA SER A 32 -23.31 54.04 17.01
C SER A 32 -22.09 53.14 17.20
N ILE A 33 -21.89 52.09 16.39
CA ILE A 33 -20.67 51.29 16.51
C ILE A 33 -19.53 52.05 15.84
N THR A 34 -18.82 52.83 16.65
CA THR A 34 -17.49 53.35 16.32
C THR A 34 -16.64 52.19 15.84
N GLU A 35 -16.04 52.26 14.64
CA GLU A 35 -14.98 51.33 14.21
C GLU A 35 -14.08 51.07 15.41
N GLU A 36 -14.05 49.83 15.94
CA GLU A 36 -13.13 49.49 17.03
C GLU A 36 -11.72 49.76 16.48
N GLU A 37 -11.12 50.87 16.91
CA GLU A 37 -9.80 51.28 16.45
C GLU A 37 -8.82 50.14 16.72
N LYS A 38 -8.15 49.67 15.65
CA LYS A 38 -7.12 48.63 15.77
C LYS A 38 -6.12 49.06 16.84
N PRO A 39 -5.80 48.20 17.82
CA PRO A 39 -4.93 48.58 18.91
C PRO A 39 -3.57 49.03 18.36
N PRO A 40 -3.04 50.19 18.76
CA PRO A 40 -1.74 50.64 18.31
C PRO A 40 -0.66 49.61 18.68
N VAL A 41 0.28 49.33 17.78
CA VAL A 41 1.27 48.26 17.91
C VAL A 41 2.62 48.84 18.29
N ALA A 42 3.14 48.45 19.46
CA ALA A 42 4.47 48.83 19.93
C ALA A 42 5.42 47.63 19.88
N ILE A 43 6.53 47.75 19.15
CA ILE A 43 7.56 46.69 19.11
C ILE A 43 8.67 46.99 20.13
N HIS A 44 8.96 46.01 20.96
CA HIS A 44 10.00 46.04 21.99
C HIS A 44 11.12 45.11 21.58
N PHE A 45 12.16 45.68 20.97
CA PHE A 45 13.35 44.95 20.52
C PHE A 45 14.28 44.71 21.70
N VAL A 46 14.56 43.44 21.98
CA VAL A 46 15.47 42.99 23.05
C VAL A 46 16.62 42.24 22.38
N VAL A 47 17.75 42.91 22.20
CA VAL A 47 18.82 42.45 21.31
C VAL A 47 20.10 42.18 22.09
N ASP A 48 20.65 41.00 21.87
CA ASP A 48 21.94 40.60 22.39
C ASP A 48 23.07 41.45 21.74
N ASN A 49 23.86 42.10 22.58
CA ASN A 49 25.05 42.86 22.21
C ASN A 49 26.29 42.31 22.94
N SER A 50 26.31 41.00 23.21
CA SER A 50 27.48 40.31 23.73
C SER A 50 28.58 40.21 22.67
N GLY A 51 29.79 39.85 23.13
CA GLY A 51 30.95 39.73 22.24
C GLY A 51 30.79 38.66 21.14
N SER A 52 29.96 37.64 21.35
CA SER A 52 29.68 36.60 20.34
C SER A 52 28.80 37.11 19.19
N MET A 53 28.03 38.18 19.41
CA MET A 53 27.21 38.79 18.36
C MET A 53 28.05 39.65 17.40
N GLY A 54 29.16 40.23 17.85
CA GLY A 54 30.05 41.03 16.99
C GLY A 54 29.32 42.13 16.21
N SER A 55 29.58 42.25 14.90
CA SER A 55 28.89 43.22 14.04
C SER A 55 27.41 42.90 13.78
N MET A 56 26.95 41.69 14.13
CA MET A 56 25.59 41.24 13.85
C MET A 56 24.53 42.08 14.55
N THR A 57 24.80 42.53 15.78
CA THR A 57 23.87 43.41 16.50
C THR A 57 23.54 44.66 15.69
N ARG A 58 24.53 45.23 14.99
CA ARG A 58 24.34 46.40 14.14
C ARG A 58 23.53 46.06 12.88
N GLU A 59 23.81 44.94 12.22
CA GLU A 59 23.05 44.49 11.05
C GLU A 59 21.58 44.24 11.38
N VAL A 60 21.30 43.59 12.51
CA VAL A 60 19.95 43.36 13.03
C VAL A 60 19.21 44.67 13.27
N MET A 61 19.86 45.69 13.83
CA MET A 61 19.24 47.02 14.01
C MET A 61 18.80 47.65 12.70
N TYR A 62 19.56 47.46 11.61
CA TYR A 62 19.15 47.97 10.29
C TYR A 62 17.89 47.28 9.79
N ILE A 63 17.76 45.97 10.01
CA ILE A 63 16.56 45.21 9.60
C ILE A 63 15.37 45.59 10.48
N PHE A 64 15.56 45.74 11.80
CA PHE A 64 14.50 46.20 12.69
C PHE A 64 14.06 47.64 12.44
N ALA A 65 14.94 48.48 11.88
CA ALA A 65 14.54 49.82 11.46
C ALA A 65 13.41 49.77 10.44
N ASP A 66 13.46 48.82 9.50
CA ASP A 66 12.43 48.68 8.47
C ASP A 66 11.09 48.22 9.10
N MET A 67 11.12 47.31 10.08
CA MET A 67 9.93 46.90 10.86
C MET A 67 9.27 48.04 11.65
N VAL A 68 10.04 49.05 12.10
CA VAL A 68 9.47 50.21 12.81
C VAL A 68 8.56 51.01 11.87
N ASP A 69 8.94 51.16 10.60
CA ASP A 69 8.14 51.91 9.63
C ASP A 69 7.03 51.05 9.00
N SER A 70 7.24 49.74 8.87
CA SER A 70 6.29 48.84 8.18
C SER A 70 5.24 48.19 9.08
N VAL A 71 5.54 47.95 10.36
CA VAL A 71 4.66 47.20 11.27
C VAL A 71 4.16 48.04 12.45
N ALA A 72 5.01 48.88 13.04
CA ALA A 72 4.65 49.57 14.28
C ALA A 72 3.75 50.79 14.02
N THR A 73 2.68 50.91 14.82
CA THR A 73 1.78 52.07 14.81
C THR A 73 1.84 52.86 16.12
N ALA A 74 2.64 52.40 17.09
CA ALA A 74 2.92 53.05 18.36
C ALA A 74 4.45 53.17 18.59
N PRO A 75 4.91 54.03 19.52
CA PRO A 75 6.33 54.16 19.79
C PRO A 75 6.98 52.87 20.30
N CYS A 76 8.02 52.43 19.59
CA CYS A 76 8.82 51.25 19.87
C CYS A 76 9.89 51.51 20.94
N SER A 77 10.53 50.45 21.43
CA SER A 77 11.72 50.57 22.29
C SER A 77 12.83 49.62 21.86
N MET A 78 14.09 50.04 22.01
CA MET A 78 15.27 49.21 21.81
C MET A 78 16.01 49.04 23.13
N THR A 79 16.07 47.81 23.62
CA THR A 79 16.90 47.41 24.75
C THR A 79 17.99 46.47 24.25
N VAL A 80 19.23 46.84 24.49
CA VAL A 80 20.38 45.97 24.22
C VAL A 80 20.92 45.43 25.53
N PHE A 81 21.41 44.20 25.53
CA PHE A 81 21.99 43.60 26.72
C PHE A 81 23.34 42.96 26.43
N ALA A 82 24.25 43.16 27.36
CA ALA A 82 25.52 42.46 27.46
C ALA A 82 25.67 41.99 28.91
N GLY A 83 26.74 42.38 29.63
CA GLY A 83 26.84 42.12 31.07
C GLY A 83 25.75 42.84 31.88
N ASN A 84 25.33 44.01 31.39
CA ASN A 84 24.20 44.80 31.88
C ASN A 84 23.23 45.06 30.72
N ALA A 85 21.96 45.33 31.04
CA ALA A 85 20.96 45.75 30.06
C ALA A 85 20.83 47.28 30.03
N GLN A 86 20.76 47.84 28.83
CA GLN A 86 20.60 49.28 28.60
C GLN A 86 19.48 49.52 27.59
N THR A 87 18.50 50.33 27.97
CA THR A 87 17.52 50.86 27.03
C THR A 87 18.14 52.04 26.28
N LEU A 88 18.34 51.88 24.97
CA LEU A 88 18.92 52.93 24.14
C LEU A 88 17.90 54.04 23.85
N ASN A 89 16.66 53.64 23.60
CA ASN A 89 15.53 54.56 23.44
C ASN A 89 14.22 53.80 23.72
N ALA A 90 13.30 54.42 24.47
CA ALA A 90 11.99 53.87 24.83
C ALA A 90 10.82 54.39 23.95
N ASN A 91 11.12 55.30 23.02
CA ASN A 91 10.15 56.05 22.22
C ASN A 91 10.62 56.23 20.76
N ILE A 92 10.92 55.12 20.09
CA ILE A 92 11.36 55.09 18.68
C ILE A 92 10.13 55.12 17.78
N THR A 93 10.03 56.10 16.89
CA THR A 93 8.87 56.32 16.01
C THR A 93 9.24 56.30 14.53
N SER A 94 10.50 56.03 14.17
CA SER A 94 10.92 55.92 12.76
C SER A 94 12.16 55.05 12.59
N ALA A 95 12.33 54.47 11.40
CA ALA A 95 13.53 53.74 11.00
C ALA A 95 14.80 54.58 11.14
N LYS A 96 14.70 55.88 10.84
CA LYS A 96 15.83 56.81 10.97
C LYS A 96 16.34 56.87 12.42
N GLN A 97 15.44 57.06 13.39
CA GLN A 97 15.81 57.07 14.81
C GLN A 97 16.44 55.74 15.24
N MET A 98 15.93 54.60 14.76
CA MET A 98 16.52 53.29 15.04
C MET A 98 17.97 53.18 14.55
N ARG A 99 18.25 53.63 13.32
CA ARG A 99 19.60 53.56 12.71
C ARG A 99 20.60 54.50 13.38
N GLU A 100 20.13 55.60 13.96
CA GLU A 100 20.96 56.60 14.67
C GLU A 100 21.36 56.19 16.09
N LEU A 101 20.74 55.15 16.67
CA LEU A 101 21.09 54.66 18.00
C LEU A 101 22.56 54.19 18.06
N GLN A 102 23.27 54.56 19.12
CA GLN A 102 24.64 54.12 19.37
C GLN A 102 24.64 52.86 20.25
N LEU A 103 25.36 51.83 19.80
CA LEU A 103 25.52 50.59 20.57
C LEU A 103 26.56 50.79 21.69
N PRO A 104 26.29 50.28 22.91
CA PRO A 104 27.28 50.27 23.99
C PRO A 104 28.36 49.23 23.71
N ALA A 105 29.42 49.27 24.53
CA ALA A 105 30.48 48.27 24.47
C ALA A 105 29.92 46.86 24.67
N GLN A 106 30.41 45.91 23.87
CA GLN A 106 30.01 44.51 23.97
C GLN A 106 30.65 43.84 25.20
N GLY A 107 30.04 42.75 25.67
CA GLY A 107 30.52 42.05 26.86
C GLY A 107 29.92 40.65 27.02
N MET A 108 29.69 40.26 28.28
CA MET A 108 28.99 39.03 28.66
C MET A 108 27.52 39.06 28.22
N THR A 109 26.71 38.06 28.56
CA THR A 109 25.32 37.90 28.08
C THR A 109 24.36 37.70 29.26
N ASN A 110 23.57 38.74 29.56
CA ASN A 110 22.56 38.77 30.63
C ASN A 110 21.14 38.90 30.09
N ILE A 111 20.64 37.80 29.50
CA ILE A 111 19.30 37.75 28.86
C ILE A 111 18.17 38.21 29.80
N PRO A 112 18.08 37.76 31.08
CA PRO A 112 17.00 38.18 31.97
C PRO A 112 16.97 39.68 32.23
N ALA A 113 18.11 40.35 32.38
CA ALA A 113 18.16 41.80 32.56
C ALA A 113 17.63 42.54 31.31
N GLY A 114 17.94 42.05 30.11
CA GLY A 114 17.44 42.63 28.86
C GLY A 114 15.92 42.58 28.76
N VAL A 115 15.36 41.40 29.05
CA VAL A 115 13.91 41.18 29.06
C VAL A 115 13.22 41.99 30.17
N GLU A 116 13.81 42.04 31.37
CA GLU A 116 13.26 42.78 32.51
C GLU A 116 13.11 44.28 32.20
N ASN A 117 14.12 44.89 31.58
CA ASN A 117 14.06 46.29 31.17
C ASN A 117 12.92 46.54 30.16
N ALA A 118 12.74 45.66 29.17
CA ALA A 118 11.63 45.77 28.22
C ALA A 118 10.27 45.63 28.91
N ILE A 119 10.13 44.69 29.85
CA ILE A 119 8.90 44.51 30.63
C ILE A 119 8.62 45.72 31.51
N ASN A 120 9.64 46.34 32.10
CA ASN A 120 9.46 47.56 32.89
C ASN A 120 8.94 48.72 32.01
N ILE A 121 9.41 48.83 30.77
CA ILE A 121 8.89 49.83 29.80
C ILE A 121 7.43 49.53 29.47
N ILE A 122 7.09 48.29 29.14
CA ILE A 122 5.71 47.86 28.85
C ILE A 122 4.79 48.17 30.03
N THR A 123 5.21 47.78 31.23
CA THR A 123 4.46 47.99 32.48
C THR A 123 4.26 49.47 32.78
N LEU A 124 5.29 50.31 32.54
CA LEU A 124 5.18 51.75 32.72
C LEU A 124 4.17 52.36 31.74
N LYS A 125 4.23 51.99 30.45
CA LYS A 125 3.30 52.46 29.42
C LYS A 125 1.85 52.05 29.73
N GLU A 126 1.64 50.80 30.15
CA GLU A 126 0.30 50.33 30.51
C GLU A 126 -0.24 50.98 31.78
N ARG A 127 0.61 51.23 32.79
CA ARG A 127 0.20 52.00 33.98
C ARG A 127 -0.14 53.45 33.66
N GLN A 128 0.61 54.08 32.76
CA GLN A 128 0.30 55.43 32.28
C GLN A 128 -1.04 55.45 31.55
N ARG A 129 -1.28 54.51 30.62
CA ARG A 129 -2.58 54.33 29.96
C ARG A 129 -3.73 54.19 30.97
N MET A 130 -3.56 53.35 31.99
CA MET A 130 -4.57 53.18 33.04
C MET A 130 -4.82 54.47 33.82
N ALA A 131 -3.77 55.25 34.11
CA ALA A 131 -3.88 56.51 34.82
C ALA A 131 -4.56 57.61 33.98
N ASP A 132 -4.33 57.61 32.68
CA ASP A 132 -4.89 58.57 31.73
C ASP A 132 -6.37 58.26 31.36
N GLY A 133 -6.91 57.14 31.85
CA GLY A 133 -8.32 56.77 31.75
C GLY A 133 -8.63 55.76 30.64
N ALA A 134 -9.82 55.16 30.72
CA ALA A 134 -10.25 54.06 29.83
C ALA A 134 -10.47 54.47 28.36
N THR A 135 -10.33 55.77 28.03
CA THR A 135 -10.52 56.30 26.67
C THR A 135 -9.31 56.10 25.77
N ILE A 136 -8.13 55.74 26.29
CA ILE A 136 -6.95 55.47 25.47
C ILE A 136 -6.99 54.01 24.99
N PRO A 137 -6.88 53.75 23.68
CA PRO A 137 -6.89 52.39 23.15
C PRO A 137 -5.73 51.57 23.71
N ARG A 138 -5.98 50.28 23.93
CA ARG A 138 -4.96 49.34 24.43
C ARG A 138 -3.84 49.22 23.41
N THR A 139 -2.59 49.24 23.86
CA THR A 139 -1.45 49.01 22.97
C THR A 139 -1.18 47.52 22.87
N HIS A 140 -1.00 47.01 21.65
CA HIS A 140 -0.49 45.66 21.44
C HIS A 140 1.04 45.69 21.45
N HIS A 141 1.61 45.16 22.52
CA HIS A 141 3.05 45.04 22.69
C HIS A 141 3.59 43.77 22.04
N VAL A 142 4.59 43.90 21.17
CA VAL A 142 5.30 42.77 20.56
C VAL A 142 6.74 42.78 21.07
N LEU A 143 7.11 41.82 21.91
CA LEU A 143 8.48 41.67 22.39
C LEU A 143 9.24 40.71 21.48
N ILE A 144 10.31 41.20 20.85
CA ILE A 144 11.19 40.40 19.99
C ILE A 144 12.53 40.20 20.71
N LEU A 145 12.80 38.99 21.17
CA LEU A 145 14.10 38.61 21.73
C LEU A 145 14.99 38.04 20.62
N LEU A 146 16.13 38.65 20.38
CA LEU A 146 17.17 38.12 19.49
C LEU A 146 18.45 37.85 20.28
N SER A 147 18.88 36.59 20.33
CA SER A 147 20.07 36.17 21.07
C SER A 147 20.70 34.91 20.49
N ASP A 148 22.01 34.76 20.71
CA ASP A 148 22.74 33.54 20.42
C ASP A 148 22.58 32.46 21.52
N GLY A 149 21.85 32.78 22.60
CA GLY A 149 21.48 31.91 23.71
C GLY A 149 22.54 31.66 24.78
N HIS A 150 23.72 32.25 24.70
CA HIS A 150 24.81 32.03 25.68
C HIS A 150 24.67 32.82 26.96
N HIS A 151 23.56 32.65 27.70
CA HIS A 151 23.46 33.27 29.02
C HIS A 151 24.61 32.84 29.94
N ASN A 152 25.46 33.79 30.35
CA ASN A 152 26.69 33.51 31.09
C ASN A 152 26.95 34.49 32.25
N THR A 153 26.04 35.44 32.51
CA THR A 153 26.08 36.31 33.69
C THR A 153 24.69 36.73 34.14
N GLY A 154 24.50 36.95 35.44
CA GLY A 154 23.20 37.24 36.05
C GLY A 154 22.52 36.00 36.64
N ALA A 155 21.26 36.16 37.05
CA ALA A 155 20.46 35.07 37.58
C ALA A 155 19.95 34.17 36.43
N ALA A 156 19.91 32.87 36.68
CA ALA A 156 19.54 31.89 35.66
C ALA A 156 18.12 32.16 35.09
N PRO A 157 17.92 32.14 33.75
CA PRO A 157 16.65 32.47 33.12
C PRO A 157 15.47 31.61 33.62
N ASP A 158 15.73 30.35 33.97
CA ASP A 158 14.73 29.40 34.47
C ASP A 158 14.13 29.78 35.83
N LYS A 159 14.87 30.55 36.63
CA LYS A 159 14.40 31.10 37.91
C LYS A 159 13.73 32.45 37.75
N VAL A 160 14.18 33.25 36.79
CA VAL A 160 13.77 34.66 36.67
C VAL A 160 12.53 34.83 35.80
N PHE A 161 12.48 34.22 34.61
CA PHE A 161 11.36 34.44 33.67
C PHE A 161 9.97 34.17 34.27
N PRO A 162 9.74 33.09 35.07
CA PRO A 162 8.43 32.87 35.68
C PRO A 162 7.97 34.01 36.60
N THR A 163 8.92 34.74 37.23
CA THR A 163 8.61 35.87 38.11
C THR A 163 8.18 37.12 37.36
N PHE A 164 8.47 37.22 36.05
CA PHE A 164 8.08 38.38 35.26
C PHE A 164 6.58 38.47 35.02
N LYS A 165 5.85 37.35 35.10
CA LYS A 165 4.39 37.37 34.91
C LYS A 165 3.69 38.31 35.90
N THR A 166 4.14 38.35 37.15
CA THR A 166 3.55 39.21 38.20
C THR A 166 3.89 40.69 38.02
N LYS A 167 4.82 41.03 37.12
CA LYS A 167 5.17 42.42 36.81
C LYS A 167 4.31 43.00 35.69
N ILE A 168 3.80 42.13 34.82
CA ILE A 168 2.98 42.51 33.65
C ILE A 168 1.52 42.69 34.11
N PRO A 169 0.87 43.82 33.80
CA PRO A 169 -0.55 44.00 34.09
C PRO A 169 -1.41 42.90 33.44
N ASP A 170 -2.45 42.44 34.14
CA ASP A 170 -3.31 41.34 33.67
C ASP A 170 -4.07 41.68 32.36
N ASP A 171 -4.31 42.96 32.11
CA ASP A 171 -4.97 43.47 30.90
C ASP A 171 -4.00 43.83 29.76
N ALA A 172 -2.68 43.76 29.98
CA ALA A 172 -1.69 44.06 28.94
C ALA A 172 -1.78 43.04 27.79
N MET A 173 -1.67 43.53 26.55
CA MET A 173 -1.61 42.70 25.34
C MET A 173 -0.16 42.55 24.91
N LEU A 174 0.44 41.40 25.20
CA LEU A 174 1.85 41.12 24.98
C LEU A 174 2.03 39.81 24.21
N SER A 175 2.51 39.92 22.97
CA SER A 175 3.00 38.80 22.16
C SER A 175 4.51 38.71 22.28
N THR A 176 5.06 37.49 22.33
CA THR A 176 6.52 37.27 22.43
C THR A 176 7.03 36.42 21.27
N ILE A 177 8.07 36.91 20.61
CA ILE A 177 8.75 36.27 19.48
C ILE A 177 10.21 36.08 19.85
N VAL A 178 10.73 34.89 19.57
CA VAL A 178 12.13 34.55 19.82
C VAL A 178 12.85 34.28 18.51
N VAL A 179 14.00 34.90 18.34
CA VAL A 179 14.93 34.71 17.23
C VAL A 179 16.24 34.16 17.78
N GLY A 180 16.46 32.87 17.57
CA GLY A 180 17.69 32.18 17.94
C GLY A 180 18.74 32.30 16.83
N LEU A 181 19.95 32.71 17.20
CA LEU A 181 21.10 32.77 16.30
C LEU A 181 22.12 31.68 16.68
N SER A 182 22.65 30.97 15.69
CA SER A 182 23.63 29.89 15.85
C SER A 182 23.09 28.60 16.48
N GLU A 183 23.86 27.51 16.32
CA GLU A 183 23.57 26.19 16.90
C GLU A 183 23.59 26.17 18.43
N GLN A 184 24.20 27.18 19.05
CA GLN A 184 24.32 27.29 20.49
C GLN A 184 23.14 28.02 21.13
N SER A 185 22.21 28.59 20.33
CA SER A 185 21.01 29.21 20.88
C SER A 185 20.16 28.20 21.64
N SER A 186 19.50 28.63 22.72
CA SER A 186 18.67 27.76 23.55
C SER A 186 17.18 27.98 23.23
N THR A 187 16.63 27.12 22.36
CA THR A 187 15.20 27.16 22.00
C THR A 187 14.30 26.94 23.22
N SER A 188 14.69 26.05 24.14
CA SER A 188 13.97 25.80 25.40
C SER A 188 13.86 27.04 26.28
N MET A 189 14.94 27.82 26.41
CA MET A 189 14.93 29.10 27.15
C MET A 189 14.02 30.13 26.48
N GLY A 190 14.08 30.24 25.15
CA GLY A 190 13.19 31.11 24.39
C GLY A 190 11.71 30.77 24.61
N MET A 191 11.37 29.49 24.55
CA MET A 191 10.00 29.02 24.81
C MET A 191 9.59 29.21 26.27
N LEU A 192 10.52 29.11 27.22
CA LEU A 192 10.26 29.42 28.62
C LEU A 192 9.92 30.90 28.81
N LEU A 193 10.64 31.80 28.13
CA LEU A 193 10.31 33.23 28.11
C LEU A 193 8.90 33.43 27.58
N LYS A 194 8.62 32.98 26.36
CA LYS A 194 7.31 33.11 25.70
C LYS A 194 6.19 32.62 26.62
N LYS A 195 6.32 31.41 27.18
CA LYS A 195 5.37 30.82 28.14
C LYS A 195 5.17 31.69 29.38
N SER A 196 6.21 32.35 29.87
CA SER A 196 6.16 33.08 31.13
C SER A 196 5.53 34.46 31.01
N ILE A 197 5.66 35.15 29.87
CA ILE A 197 5.25 36.55 29.75
C ILE A 197 4.15 36.80 28.74
N GLU A 198 3.96 35.92 27.74
CA GLU A 198 2.94 36.11 26.71
C GLU A 198 1.53 36.15 27.33
N THR A 199 0.75 37.16 26.96
CA THR A 199 -0.68 37.28 27.33
C THR A 199 -1.58 37.02 26.14
N VAL A 200 -1.09 37.28 24.92
CA VAL A 200 -1.82 37.03 23.68
C VAL A 200 -0.87 36.41 22.64
N SER A 201 -1.32 35.37 21.94
CA SER A 201 -0.52 34.70 20.91
C SER A 201 -1.08 35.00 19.53
N PHE A 202 -0.20 35.16 18.54
CA PHE A 202 -0.61 35.22 17.15
C PHE A 202 -1.12 33.84 16.73
N GLN A 203 -2.35 33.77 16.20
CA GLN A 203 -2.95 32.54 15.67
C GLN A 203 -2.76 32.41 14.15
N THR A 204 -1.70 33.01 13.59
CA THR A 204 -1.45 33.01 12.15
C THR A 204 -0.30 32.09 11.79
N GLU A 205 -0.44 31.33 10.69
CA GLU A 205 0.67 30.55 10.12
C GLU A 205 1.83 31.45 9.66
N SER A 206 1.55 32.74 9.46
CA SER A 206 2.51 33.75 8.99
C SER A 206 3.57 34.13 10.03
N VAL A 207 3.27 34.01 11.33
CA VAL A 207 4.23 34.31 12.41
C VAL A 207 4.65 33.03 13.12
N GLN A 208 5.91 32.63 12.95
CA GLN A 208 6.45 31.45 13.62
C GLN A 208 6.66 31.72 15.11
N THR A 209 6.47 30.68 15.91
CA THR A 209 6.70 30.76 17.36
C THR A 209 8.18 30.99 17.69
N ILE A 210 9.08 30.37 16.92
CA ILE A 210 10.51 30.62 16.99
C ILE A 210 11.10 30.68 15.59
N TYR A 211 11.96 31.66 15.39
CA TYR A 211 12.79 31.79 14.20
C TYR A 211 14.21 31.37 14.56
N PHE A 212 14.83 30.51 13.74
CA PHE A 212 16.16 29.98 14.02
C PHE A 212 17.07 30.13 12.81
N ALA A 213 18.15 30.89 12.96
CA ALA A 213 19.13 31.14 11.91
C ALA A 213 20.47 30.48 12.26
N LYS A 214 20.90 29.50 11.46
CA LYS A 214 22.25 28.90 11.60
C LYS A 214 23.36 29.86 11.22
N THR A 215 23.11 30.69 10.21
CA THR A 215 24.08 31.58 9.62
C THR A 215 23.53 33.00 9.54
N ASN A 216 24.46 33.95 9.44
CA ASN A 216 24.16 35.36 9.25
C ASN A 216 23.31 35.61 7.99
N SER A 217 23.62 34.91 6.89
CA SER A 217 22.84 35.02 5.66
C SER A 217 21.40 34.53 5.84
N ALA A 218 21.20 33.43 6.58
CA ALA A 218 19.86 32.92 6.88
C ALA A 218 19.06 33.87 7.77
N LEU A 219 19.73 34.60 8.69
CA LEU A 219 19.08 35.54 9.60
C LEU A 219 18.31 36.63 8.84
N ARG A 220 18.89 37.18 7.75
CA ARG A 220 18.23 38.23 6.96
C ARG A 220 16.93 37.74 6.33
N THR A 221 16.94 36.55 5.73
CA THR A 221 15.73 35.92 5.16
C THR A 221 14.69 35.66 6.24
N ILE A 222 15.13 35.17 7.39
CA ILE A 222 14.26 34.88 8.54
C ILE A 222 13.60 36.15 9.09
N LEU A 223 14.36 37.24 9.25
CA LEU A 223 13.82 38.50 9.73
C LEU A 223 12.88 39.15 8.72
N GLY A 224 13.15 39.01 7.41
CA GLY A 224 12.21 39.43 6.36
C GLY A 224 10.89 38.62 6.40
N ASN A 225 10.97 37.31 6.66
CA ASN A 225 9.77 36.49 6.86
C ASN A 225 9.02 36.88 8.15
N LEU A 226 9.74 37.24 9.22
CA LEU A 226 9.14 37.75 10.45
C LEU A 226 8.44 39.09 10.22
N GLU A 227 9.05 40.01 9.47
CA GLU A 227 8.43 41.29 9.12
C GLU A 227 7.14 41.09 8.33
N ALA A 228 7.19 40.29 7.25
CA ALA A 228 6.01 39.98 6.44
C ALA A 228 4.92 39.28 7.27
N GLY A 229 5.32 38.35 8.13
CA GLY A 229 4.41 37.66 9.05
C GLY A 229 3.74 38.60 10.04
N LEU A 230 4.52 39.46 10.69
CA LEU A 230 4.03 40.46 11.63
C LEU A 230 3.11 41.47 10.95
N ASN A 231 3.49 41.98 9.78
CA ASN A 231 2.67 42.93 9.04
C ASN A 231 1.30 42.33 8.67
N SER A 232 1.25 41.04 8.34
CA SER A 232 -0.02 40.32 8.15
C SER A 232 -0.76 40.14 9.47
N ALA A 233 -0.08 39.71 10.54
CA ALA A 233 -0.72 39.39 11.81
C ALA A 233 -1.29 40.63 12.50
N VAL A 234 -0.60 41.77 12.50
CA VAL A 234 -1.07 43.00 13.18
C VAL A 234 -2.32 43.61 12.55
N GLN A 235 -2.71 43.17 11.35
CA GLN A 235 -3.97 43.60 10.72
C GLN A 235 -5.21 42.97 11.36
N GLY A 236 -5.04 41.93 12.17
CA GLY A 236 -6.11 41.25 12.88
C GLY A 236 -6.68 42.03 14.07
N THR A 237 -7.75 41.49 14.62
CA THR A 237 -8.47 42.02 15.79
C THR A 237 -8.29 41.11 17.00
N PHE A 238 -8.47 41.66 18.19
CA PHE A 238 -8.34 40.92 19.44
C PHE A 238 -9.68 40.82 20.14
N HIS A 239 -10.03 39.61 20.55
CA HIS A 239 -11.29 39.34 21.22
C HIS A 239 -11.04 38.69 22.58
N GLU A 240 -11.68 39.22 23.61
CA GLU A 240 -11.71 38.65 24.96
C GLU A 240 -12.97 37.80 25.11
N ILE A 241 -12.80 36.48 25.19
CA ILE A 241 -13.88 35.51 25.28
C ILE A 241 -13.94 35.01 26.72
N THR A 242 -15.08 35.22 27.38
CA THR A 242 -15.34 34.82 28.75
C THR A 242 -16.52 33.85 28.80
N THR A 243 -16.31 32.73 29.47
CA THR A 243 -17.32 31.70 29.73
C THR A 243 -17.87 31.83 31.15
N PRO A 244 -19.08 31.34 31.47
CA PRO A 244 -19.67 31.50 32.80
C PRO A 244 -18.93 30.75 33.92
N PHE A 245 -18.07 29.81 33.56
CA PHE A 245 -17.24 29.02 34.46
C PHE A 245 -15.97 28.58 33.71
N PRO A 246 -14.88 28.21 34.41
CA PRO A 246 -13.62 27.84 33.78
C PRO A 246 -13.75 26.59 32.89
N ALA A 247 -13.94 26.80 31.58
CA ALA A 247 -14.20 25.73 30.62
C ALA A 247 -13.23 25.76 29.43
N ILE A 248 -12.58 26.90 29.14
CA ILE A 248 -11.77 27.07 27.92
C ILE A 248 -10.43 26.34 28.08
N ILE A 249 -10.17 25.36 27.22
CA ILE A 249 -8.91 24.63 27.16
C ILE A 249 -7.97 25.38 26.20
N GLN A 250 -7.05 26.16 26.78
CA GLN A 250 -6.05 26.88 25.98
C GLN A 250 -4.97 25.95 25.44
N ASP A 251 -4.62 24.89 26.18
CA ASP A 251 -3.63 23.87 25.84
C ASP A 251 -3.83 22.63 26.74
N PHE A 252 -3.28 21.47 26.37
CA PHE A 252 -3.55 20.20 27.06
C PHE A 252 -2.93 20.06 28.45
N ALA A 253 -2.03 20.96 28.84
CA ALA A 253 -1.31 20.89 30.11
C ALA A 253 -1.77 21.95 31.14
N SER A 254 -2.60 22.91 30.72
CA SER A 254 -3.22 23.92 31.60
C SER A 254 -4.53 23.41 32.17
N LYS A 255 -4.92 23.97 33.33
CA LYS A 255 -6.32 23.90 33.76
C LYS A 255 -7.20 24.78 32.84
N PRO A 256 -8.48 24.42 32.65
CA PRO A 256 -9.44 25.26 31.95
C PRO A 256 -9.49 26.69 32.52
N LYS A 257 -9.71 27.67 31.64
CA LYS A 257 -9.81 29.09 32.00
C LYS A 257 -11.22 29.62 31.76
N GLU A 258 -11.58 30.63 32.53
CA GLU A 258 -12.84 31.36 32.37
C GLU A 258 -12.76 32.34 31.19
N THR A 259 -11.67 33.11 31.13
CA THR A 259 -11.40 34.12 30.11
C THR A 259 -10.16 33.80 29.29
N ILE A 260 -10.25 33.99 27.97
CA ILE A 260 -9.12 33.92 27.04
C ILE A 260 -9.13 35.14 26.11
N ARG A 261 -7.94 35.64 25.75
CA ARG A 261 -7.78 36.60 24.66
C ARG A 261 -7.26 35.90 23.43
N VAL A 262 -7.93 36.09 22.32
CA VAL A 262 -7.61 35.49 21.04
C VAL A 262 -7.40 36.56 19.99
N HIS A 263 -6.46 36.30 19.10
CA HIS A 263 -6.18 37.13 17.94
C HIS A 263 -6.86 36.51 16.73
N ALA A 264 -7.79 37.21 16.10
CA ALA A 264 -8.43 36.82 14.85
C ALA A 264 -7.76 37.57 13.70
N ASN A 265 -7.28 36.87 12.68
CA ASN A 265 -6.79 37.55 11.48
C ASN A 265 -7.98 38.13 10.69
N SER A 266 -7.74 39.13 9.83
CA SER A 266 -8.79 39.72 8.97
C SER A 266 -9.54 38.70 8.12
N ASP A 267 -8.90 37.57 7.80
CA ASP A 267 -9.47 36.51 6.96
C ASP A 267 -10.15 35.40 7.79
N THR A 268 -10.11 35.51 9.13
CA THR A 268 -10.63 34.49 10.05
C THR A 268 -12.11 34.72 10.32
N THR A 269 -12.97 33.96 9.63
CA THR A 269 -14.42 34.03 9.82
C THR A 269 -14.89 33.43 11.15
N CYS A 270 -14.08 32.57 11.78
CA CYS A 270 -14.45 31.92 13.02
C CYS A 270 -13.22 31.44 13.82
N ILE A 271 -13.27 31.59 15.14
CA ILE A 271 -12.26 31.14 16.09
C ILE A 271 -12.76 29.89 16.79
N PRO A 272 -12.18 28.71 16.53
CA PRO A 272 -12.58 27.49 17.21
C PRO A 272 -11.84 27.33 18.54
N LEU A 273 -12.60 27.10 19.62
CA LEU A 273 -12.12 26.90 20.98
C LEU A 273 -12.57 25.55 21.51
N LEU A 274 -11.65 24.80 22.10
CA LEU A 274 -12.02 23.58 22.83
C LEU A 274 -12.47 23.95 24.25
N CYS A 275 -13.66 23.49 24.63
CA CYS A 275 -14.26 23.76 25.92
C CYS A 275 -14.69 22.47 26.65
N CYS A 276 -14.61 22.49 27.98
CA CYS A 276 -15.09 21.41 28.83
C CYS A 276 -16.33 21.89 29.58
N PHE A 277 -17.50 21.65 28.99
CA PHE A 277 -18.80 21.94 29.61
C PHE A 277 -19.49 20.64 30.02
N ALA A 278 -20.17 20.63 31.17
CA ALA A 278 -21.13 19.57 31.49
C ALA A 278 -22.39 19.72 30.60
N ASP A 279 -22.86 20.96 30.45
CA ASP A 279 -23.94 21.36 29.55
C ASP A 279 -23.52 22.60 28.76
N VAL A 280 -23.93 22.70 27.48
CA VAL A 280 -23.63 23.87 26.64
C VAL A 280 -24.17 25.14 27.30
N PRO A 281 -23.34 26.17 27.54
CA PRO A 281 -23.81 27.41 28.12
C PRO A 281 -24.78 28.10 27.16
N LYS A 282 -25.88 28.68 27.68
CA LYS A 282 -26.84 29.43 26.85
C LYS A 282 -26.19 30.64 26.16
N SER A 283 -25.21 31.24 26.82
CA SER A 283 -24.48 32.40 26.34
C SER A 283 -23.03 32.43 26.83
N ILE A 284 -22.19 33.14 26.09
CA ILE A 284 -20.81 33.50 26.45
C ILE A 284 -20.64 35.01 26.32
N ARG A 285 -19.58 35.59 26.86
CA ARG A 285 -19.25 37.01 26.64
C ARG A 285 -18.08 37.15 25.67
N VAL A 286 -18.22 37.97 24.64
CA VAL A 286 -17.14 38.36 23.72
C VAL A 286 -16.99 39.87 23.82
N ASN A 287 -15.80 40.35 24.20
CA ASN A 287 -15.53 41.77 24.48
C ASN A 287 -16.54 42.39 25.49
N GLY A 288 -17.01 41.57 26.44
CA GLY A 288 -18.01 41.98 27.43
C GLY A 288 -19.47 41.90 26.96
N GLN A 289 -19.73 41.74 25.67
CA GLN A 289 -21.08 41.57 25.11
C GLN A 289 -21.53 40.12 25.22
N GLU A 290 -22.76 39.88 25.67
CA GLU A 290 -23.33 38.54 25.83
C GLU A 290 -23.88 38.00 24.51
N ILE A 291 -23.50 36.77 24.16
CA ILE A 291 -23.75 36.14 22.86
C ILE A 291 -24.35 34.76 23.08
N SER A 292 -25.48 34.50 22.45
CA SER A 292 -26.14 33.19 22.50
C SER A 292 -25.29 32.12 21.80
N VAL A 293 -25.19 30.95 22.42
CA VAL A 293 -24.54 29.78 21.84
C VAL A 293 -25.60 28.77 21.40
N ALA A 294 -25.58 28.40 20.12
CA ALA A 294 -26.46 27.38 19.57
C ALA A 294 -25.73 26.03 19.54
N ALA A 295 -26.37 24.96 20.04
CA ALA A 295 -25.85 23.62 19.84
C ALA A 295 -26.07 23.19 18.38
N LYS A 296 -25.04 22.61 17.75
CA LYS A 296 -25.11 22.00 16.42
C LYS A 296 -24.59 20.57 16.49
N GLU A 297 -25.08 19.71 15.61
CA GLU A 297 -24.77 18.29 15.64
C GLU A 297 -23.37 17.95 15.08
N GLU A 298 -22.90 18.66 14.04
CA GLU A 298 -21.65 18.31 13.32
C GLU A 298 -20.68 19.49 13.17
N ILE A 299 -19.40 19.25 13.48
CA ILE A 299 -18.32 20.25 13.39
C ILE A 299 -17.81 20.29 11.95
N PRO A 300 -17.76 21.46 11.28
CA PRO A 300 -17.05 21.56 10.01
C PRO A 300 -15.58 21.15 10.15
N PHE A 301 -15.12 20.22 9.31
CA PHE A 301 -13.76 19.66 9.43
C PHE A 301 -12.65 20.72 9.43
N ASP A 302 -12.79 21.79 8.64
CA ASP A 302 -11.83 22.90 8.63
C ASP A 302 -11.69 23.57 10.01
N LEU A 303 -12.81 23.81 10.71
CA LEU A 303 -12.80 24.33 12.08
C LEU A 303 -12.16 23.35 13.06
N LEU A 304 -12.47 22.06 12.91
CA LEU A 304 -11.89 21.00 13.73
C LEU A 304 -10.35 20.96 13.55
N THR A 305 -9.85 20.99 12.32
CA THR A 305 -8.41 20.95 12.05
C THR A 305 -7.68 22.19 12.54
N THR A 306 -8.24 23.38 12.35
CA THR A 306 -7.67 24.64 12.88
C THR A 306 -7.60 24.61 14.41
N MET A 307 -8.64 24.13 15.08
CA MET A 307 -8.65 23.96 16.54
C MET A 307 -7.55 23.00 17.00
N ILE A 308 -7.48 21.82 16.39
CA ILE A 308 -6.53 20.77 16.77
C ILE A 308 -5.10 21.25 16.54
N GLN A 309 -4.81 21.88 15.40
CA GLN A 309 -3.50 22.45 15.09
C GLN A 309 -3.10 23.50 16.13
N GLY A 310 -4.00 24.43 16.47
CA GLY A 310 -3.74 25.46 17.47
C GLY A 310 -3.44 24.90 18.87
N LEU A 311 -4.11 23.81 19.27
CA LEU A 311 -3.85 23.12 20.54
C LEU A 311 -2.52 22.33 20.52
N ILE A 312 -2.22 21.66 19.40
CA ILE A 312 -0.95 20.97 19.16
C ILE A 312 0.22 21.95 19.30
N ASP A 313 0.15 23.11 18.63
CA ASP A 313 1.26 24.07 18.61
C ASP A 313 1.52 24.69 19.99
N LYS A 314 0.46 25.07 20.72
CA LYS A 314 0.59 25.51 22.12
C LYS A 314 1.16 24.43 23.03
N THR A 315 0.84 23.16 22.78
CA THR A 315 1.38 22.02 23.53
C THR A 315 2.86 21.79 23.22
N LYS A 316 3.28 21.88 21.95
CA LYS A 316 4.71 21.80 21.57
C LYS A 316 5.54 22.85 22.29
N VAL A 317 5.07 24.09 22.34
CA VAL A 317 5.72 25.19 23.08
C VAL A 317 5.93 24.82 24.55
N LYS A 318 4.90 24.26 25.19
CA LYS A 318 4.98 23.84 26.59
C LYS A 318 5.94 22.69 26.84
N ILE A 319 5.96 21.69 25.95
CA ILE A 319 6.88 20.55 26.06
C ILE A 319 8.33 21.04 25.96
N VAL A 320 8.62 21.91 24.99
CA VAL A 320 9.97 22.46 24.79
C VAL A 320 10.39 23.37 25.95
N ALA A 321 9.46 24.15 26.52
CA ALA A 321 9.70 25.01 27.67
C ALA A 321 9.79 24.28 29.03
N ALA A 322 9.33 23.02 29.13
CA ALA A 322 9.25 22.30 30.39
C ALA A 322 10.59 21.66 30.79
N LYS A 323 10.91 21.77 32.08
CA LYS A 323 12.05 21.06 32.68
C LYS A 323 11.80 19.56 32.75
N ASP A 324 10.57 19.16 33.11
CA ASP A 324 10.11 17.76 33.03
C ASP A 324 9.11 17.60 31.87
N ARG A 325 9.64 17.17 30.72
CA ARG A 325 8.85 16.94 29.51
C ARG A 325 7.88 15.77 29.67
N LYS A 326 8.25 14.76 30.47
CA LYS A 326 7.45 13.54 30.64
C LYS A 326 6.14 13.84 31.33
N GLU A 327 6.15 14.72 32.33
CA GLU A 327 4.95 15.15 33.04
C GLU A 327 3.97 15.92 32.12
N VAL A 328 4.50 16.80 31.25
CA VAL A 328 3.66 17.55 30.31
C VAL A 328 3.09 16.63 29.23
N ILE A 329 3.90 15.71 28.70
CA ILE A 329 3.44 14.73 27.72
C ILE A 329 2.36 13.83 28.34
N SER A 330 2.58 13.28 29.54
CA SER A 330 1.63 12.37 30.19
C SER A 330 0.26 13.02 30.47
N LYS A 331 0.24 14.30 30.88
CA LYS A 331 -1.00 15.08 31.02
C LYS A 331 -1.70 15.33 29.68
N SER A 332 -0.92 15.46 28.60
CA SER A 332 -1.45 15.77 27.27
C SER A 332 -2.03 14.56 26.55
N VAL A 333 -1.51 13.34 26.79
CA VAL A 333 -1.95 12.10 26.13
C VAL A 333 -3.47 11.91 26.19
N LYS A 334 -4.11 12.14 27.34
CA LYS A 334 -5.57 11.99 27.48
C LYS A 334 -6.35 12.84 26.47
N TYR A 335 -5.99 14.11 26.29
CA TYR A 335 -6.66 15.00 25.35
C TYR A 335 -6.28 14.71 23.88
N LEU A 336 -5.05 14.27 23.66
CA LEU A 336 -4.57 13.85 22.36
C LEU A 336 -5.35 12.63 21.83
N ASP A 337 -5.68 11.68 22.70
CA ASP A 337 -6.50 10.51 22.36
C ASP A 337 -7.94 10.94 21.98
N ILE A 338 -8.53 11.90 22.70
CA ILE A 338 -9.85 12.45 22.38
C ILE A 338 -9.85 13.11 21.00
N LEU A 339 -8.88 13.97 20.71
CA LEU A 339 -8.77 14.62 19.41
C LEU A 339 -8.47 13.63 18.30
N TYR A 340 -7.65 12.63 18.56
CA TYR A 340 -7.41 11.54 17.62
C TYR A 340 -8.71 10.81 17.28
N ASN A 341 -9.53 10.49 18.29
CA ASN A 341 -10.82 9.85 18.08
C ASN A 341 -11.82 10.77 17.36
N LEU A 342 -11.79 12.08 17.57
CA LEU A 342 -12.64 13.04 16.84
C LEU A 342 -12.28 13.16 15.38
N VAL A 343 -10.97 13.25 15.09
CA VAL A 343 -10.45 13.22 13.72
C VAL A 343 -10.84 11.90 13.05
N LYS A 344 -10.68 10.79 13.75
CA LYS A 344 -11.06 9.47 13.25
C LYS A 344 -12.58 9.37 13.00
N ALA A 345 -13.40 9.85 13.93
CA ALA A 345 -14.85 9.85 13.78
C ALA A 345 -15.28 10.65 12.55
N HIS A 346 -14.71 11.83 12.30
CA HIS A 346 -14.99 12.61 11.08
C HIS A 346 -14.44 11.95 9.81
N GLN A 347 -13.30 11.25 9.89
CA GLN A 347 -12.81 10.43 8.77
C GLN A 347 -13.79 9.30 8.43
N ASP A 348 -14.41 8.71 9.45
CA ASP A 348 -15.33 7.57 9.30
C ASP A 348 -16.78 8.02 8.96
N SER A 349 -17.19 9.26 9.29
CA SER A 349 -18.61 9.67 9.27
C SER A 349 -19.07 10.49 8.06
N ASP A 350 -18.17 11.05 7.24
CA ASP A 350 -18.55 12.17 6.35
C ASP A 350 -18.05 12.07 4.90
N VAL A 351 -17.56 10.90 4.48
CA VAL A 351 -17.05 10.71 3.11
C VAL A 351 -17.73 9.53 2.44
N ASP A 352 -19.00 9.71 2.09
CA ASP A 352 -19.60 8.89 1.05
C ASP A 352 -19.05 9.36 -0.31
N LEU A 353 -18.17 8.54 -0.88
CA LEU A 353 -17.79 8.66 -2.28
C LEU A 353 -19.01 8.37 -3.15
N ASN A 354 -19.76 9.41 -3.53
CA ASN A 354 -20.78 9.29 -4.56
C ASN A 354 -20.11 9.20 -5.93
N MET A 355 -19.63 8.01 -6.28
CA MET A 355 -18.96 7.73 -7.55
C MET A 355 -19.93 7.53 -8.72
N THR A 356 -21.23 7.45 -8.44
CA THR A 356 -22.25 7.16 -9.45
C THR A 356 -22.34 8.31 -10.44
N SER A 357 -22.09 8.00 -11.72
CA SER A 357 -22.18 8.96 -12.84
C SER A 357 -21.21 10.16 -12.77
N LEU A 358 -20.13 10.06 -11.99
CA LEU A 358 -19.10 11.12 -11.96
C LEU A 358 -18.22 11.10 -13.21
N SER A 359 -17.96 12.30 -13.76
CA SER A 359 -16.90 12.50 -14.74
C SER A 359 -15.51 12.28 -14.14
N ALA A 360 -14.51 11.97 -14.97
CA ALA A 360 -13.10 11.87 -14.56
C ALA A 360 -12.60 13.08 -13.76
N LYS A 361 -13.02 14.29 -14.14
CA LYS A 361 -12.65 15.53 -13.46
C LYS A 361 -13.26 15.62 -12.06
N GLU A 362 -14.52 15.23 -11.91
CA GLU A 362 -15.21 15.21 -10.63
C GLU A 362 -14.63 14.15 -9.69
N ARG A 363 -14.25 12.96 -10.20
CA ARG A 363 -13.56 11.92 -9.42
C ARG A 363 -12.27 12.44 -8.81
N VAL A 364 -11.40 13.07 -9.61
CA VAL A 364 -10.14 13.65 -9.09
C VAL A 364 -10.42 14.83 -8.15
N LYS A 365 -11.45 15.65 -8.40
CA LYS A 365 -11.84 16.74 -7.49
C LYS A 365 -12.28 16.20 -6.13
N GLN A 366 -13.17 15.20 -6.11
CA GLN A 366 -13.60 14.54 -4.87
C GLN A 366 -12.40 13.89 -4.17
N TYR A 367 -11.54 13.17 -4.89
CA TYR A 367 -10.31 12.62 -4.31
C TYR A 367 -9.43 13.71 -3.69
N ARG A 368 -9.23 14.85 -4.34
CA ARG A 368 -8.44 15.96 -3.77
C ARG A 368 -9.07 16.52 -2.51
N GLN A 369 -10.39 16.64 -2.47
CA GLN A 369 -11.13 17.05 -1.28
C GLN A 369 -10.87 16.04 -0.15
N ILE A 370 -11.12 14.75 -0.39
CA ILE A 370 -10.92 13.69 0.60
C ILE A 370 -9.47 13.59 1.04
N ARG A 371 -8.53 13.60 0.10
CA ARG A 371 -7.09 13.56 0.36
C ARG A 371 -6.67 14.76 1.18
N ALA A 372 -7.17 15.97 0.90
CA ALA A 372 -6.84 17.14 1.71
C ALA A 372 -7.29 16.93 3.16
N LEU A 373 -8.50 16.40 3.37
CA LEU A 373 -9.04 16.09 4.70
C LEU A 373 -8.24 14.97 5.38
N THR A 374 -8.11 13.80 4.75
CA THR A 374 -7.43 12.61 5.28
C THR A 374 -5.93 12.84 5.49
N HIS A 375 -5.26 13.56 4.58
CA HIS A 375 -3.86 13.92 4.75
C HIS A 375 -3.69 14.88 5.91
N LYS A 376 -4.53 15.90 6.04
CA LYS A 376 -4.46 16.85 7.16
C LYS A 376 -4.71 16.13 8.48
N ALA A 377 -5.70 15.24 8.54
CA ALA A 377 -5.97 14.36 9.68
C ALA A 377 -4.76 13.47 10.03
N GLY A 378 -4.17 12.80 9.03
CA GLY A 378 -3.00 11.94 9.19
C GLY A 378 -1.75 12.71 9.61
N GLU A 379 -1.56 13.93 9.11
CA GLU A 379 -0.49 14.84 9.52
C GLU A 379 -0.66 15.23 10.99
N LEU A 380 -1.86 15.65 11.39
CA LEU A 380 -2.18 15.96 12.79
C LEU A 380 -1.92 14.74 13.68
N LYS A 381 -2.40 13.54 13.30
CA LYS A 381 -2.10 12.29 14.02
C LYS A 381 -0.60 12.06 14.18
N ASN A 382 0.18 12.20 13.12
CA ASN A 382 1.62 12.01 13.17
C ASN A 382 2.30 13.06 14.07
N GLN A 383 1.85 14.32 14.04
CA GLN A 383 2.33 15.36 14.94
C GLN A 383 2.02 15.05 16.41
N ILE A 384 0.84 14.47 16.69
CA ILE A 384 0.45 14.00 18.03
C ILE A 384 1.37 12.86 18.51
N VAL A 385 1.65 11.88 17.65
CA VAL A 385 2.57 10.77 17.95
C VAL A 385 4.00 11.28 18.12
N ASP A 386 4.43 12.24 17.32
CA ASP A 386 5.74 12.87 17.44
C ASP A 386 5.85 13.66 18.75
N ILE A 387 4.78 14.33 19.21
CA ILE A 387 4.71 14.96 20.54
C ILE A 387 4.94 13.93 21.64
N ALA A 388 4.27 12.78 21.60
CA ALA A 388 4.41 11.73 22.61
C ALA A 388 5.84 11.13 22.64
N ASN A 389 6.52 11.12 21.48
CA ASN A 389 7.83 10.54 21.30
C ASN A 389 8.98 11.57 21.29
N PHE A 390 8.72 12.85 21.57
CA PHE A 390 9.71 13.91 21.44
C PHE A 390 10.80 13.79 22.52
N SER A 391 12.02 13.45 22.10
CA SER A 391 13.17 13.24 22.99
C SER A 391 14.40 14.09 22.62
N ILE A 392 14.27 15.03 21.68
CA ILE A 392 15.41 15.75 21.10
C ILE A 392 15.81 16.93 21.97
N ASN A 393 17.12 17.10 22.18
CA ASN A 393 17.68 18.12 23.06
C ASN A 393 18.39 19.27 22.34
N ASP A 394 18.72 19.13 21.05
CA ASP A 394 19.32 20.23 20.28
C ASP A 394 18.26 21.25 19.81
N SER A 395 18.69 22.50 19.65
CA SER A 395 17.82 23.64 19.40
C SER A 395 17.26 23.71 17.99
N GLU A 396 17.99 23.18 17.01
CA GLU A 396 17.49 23.06 15.64
C GLU A 396 16.36 22.02 15.58
N GLY A 397 16.54 20.84 16.16
CA GLY A 397 15.51 19.82 16.25
C GLY A 397 14.29 20.28 17.04
N GLN A 398 14.47 21.08 18.09
CA GLN A 398 13.37 21.72 18.82
C GLN A 398 12.64 22.78 17.98
N ALA A 399 13.36 23.62 17.25
CA ALA A 399 12.75 24.62 16.36
C ALA A 399 12.01 23.96 15.19
N ALA A 400 12.59 22.90 14.61
CA ALA A 400 11.95 22.11 13.56
C ALA A 400 10.67 21.42 14.06
N PHE A 401 10.69 20.90 15.29
CA PHE A 401 9.52 20.33 15.95
C PHE A 401 8.42 21.38 16.18
N LEU A 402 8.77 22.55 16.70
CA LEU A 402 7.83 23.67 16.93
C LEU A 402 7.19 24.16 15.63
N ASN A 403 7.95 24.17 14.53
CA ASN A 403 7.49 24.64 13.23
C ASN A 403 6.90 23.51 12.33
N GLY A 404 6.59 22.34 12.91
CA GLY A 404 5.83 21.29 12.21
C GLY A 404 6.59 20.44 11.19
N ARG A 405 7.93 20.48 11.14
CA ARG A 405 8.71 19.63 10.22
C ARG A 405 8.81 18.19 10.76
N SER A 406 8.04 17.25 10.21
CA SER A 406 8.08 15.83 10.63
C SER A 406 9.47 15.22 10.36
N MET A 407 10.08 14.63 11.39
CA MET A 407 11.47 14.14 11.35
C MET A 407 11.60 12.67 10.87
N LYS A 408 10.55 11.86 10.98
CA LYS A 408 10.68 10.38 10.94
C LYS A 408 10.32 9.70 9.61
N PHE A 409 9.27 10.10 8.92
CA PHE A 409 8.72 9.29 7.81
C PHE A 409 9.20 9.71 6.41
N ALA A 410 9.23 11.02 6.13
CA ALA A 410 9.72 11.52 4.84
C ALA A 410 11.20 11.17 4.60
N ASN A 411 12.04 11.29 5.63
CA ASN A 411 13.47 10.99 5.52
C ASN A 411 13.78 9.50 5.34
N LYS A 412 12.98 8.58 5.87
CA LYS A 412 13.22 7.13 5.71
C LYS A 412 12.78 6.64 4.33
N ALA A 413 11.69 7.20 3.78
CA ALA A 413 11.28 6.97 2.40
C ALA A 413 12.27 7.58 1.39
N LEU A 414 12.71 8.82 1.60
CA LEU A 414 13.72 9.48 0.79
C LEU A 414 15.09 8.79 0.85
N ARG A 415 15.51 8.27 2.01
CA ARG A 415 16.77 7.50 2.13
C ARG A 415 16.70 6.13 1.46
N ARG A 416 15.52 5.50 1.39
CA ARG A 416 15.31 4.26 0.61
C ARG A 416 15.33 4.53 -0.89
N ALA A 417 14.78 5.66 -1.33
CA ALA A 417 14.82 6.10 -2.73
C ALA A 417 16.22 6.58 -3.16
N ALA A 418 16.97 7.25 -2.29
CA ALA A 418 18.30 7.78 -2.60
C ALA A 418 19.44 6.76 -2.45
N GLY A 419 19.19 5.60 -1.83
CA GLY A 419 20.21 4.61 -1.47
C GLY A 419 20.55 3.57 -2.55
N ARG A 420 19.92 3.60 -3.74
CA ARG A 420 20.28 2.72 -4.87
C ARG A 420 20.89 3.57 -5.99
N ALA A 421 22.11 3.20 -6.39
CA ALA A 421 22.91 3.91 -7.40
C ALA A 421 22.42 3.70 -8.85
N ASP A 422 21.38 2.90 -9.06
CA ASP A 422 20.82 2.63 -10.39
C ASP A 422 19.71 3.62 -10.71
N GLY A 423 20.08 4.77 -11.30
CA GLY A 423 19.22 5.57 -12.18
C GLY A 423 17.78 5.81 -11.74
N VAL A 424 17.52 6.12 -10.46
CA VAL A 424 16.17 6.44 -9.98
C VAL A 424 15.66 7.65 -10.75
N VAL A 425 14.73 7.39 -11.67
CA VAL A 425 14.04 8.42 -12.42
C VAL A 425 13.25 9.24 -11.41
N ASP A 426 13.47 10.55 -11.38
CA ASP A 426 12.67 11.48 -10.58
C ASP A 426 11.18 11.21 -10.86
N PRO A 427 10.38 10.81 -9.85
CA PRO A 427 8.95 10.51 -10.04
C PRO A 427 8.20 11.64 -10.73
N LYS A 428 8.62 12.90 -10.52
CA LYS A 428 8.02 14.06 -11.21
C LYS A 428 8.43 14.12 -12.68
N ALA A 429 9.67 13.78 -13.01
CA ALA A 429 10.12 13.71 -14.40
C ALA A 429 9.41 12.58 -15.15
N GLU A 430 9.27 11.41 -14.51
CA GLU A 430 8.50 10.29 -15.05
C GLU A 430 7.03 10.67 -15.26
N GLN A 431 6.38 11.24 -14.25
CA GLN A 431 5.01 11.73 -14.35
C GLN A 431 4.84 12.70 -15.52
N LYS A 432 5.73 13.69 -15.64
CA LYS A 432 5.71 14.65 -16.76
C LYS A 432 5.89 13.97 -18.11
N ALA A 433 6.74 12.94 -18.21
CA ALA A 433 6.95 12.18 -19.44
C ALA A 433 5.68 11.40 -19.84
N ILE A 434 5.05 10.71 -18.90
CA ILE A 434 3.79 9.99 -19.13
C ILE A 434 2.70 10.99 -19.55
N HIS A 435 2.53 12.09 -18.81
CA HIS A 435 1.54 13.12 -19.13
C HIS A 435 1.77 13.70 -20.52
N LYS A 436 3.02 14.09 -20.85
CA LYS A 436 3.37 14.63 -22.18
C LYS A 436 3.03 13.66 -23.31
N TYR A 437 3.28 12.36 -23.12
CA TYR A 437 2.92 11.34 -24.10
C TYR A 437 1.40 11.22 -24.27
N LEU A 438 0.65 11.13 -23.18
CA LEU A 438 -0.81 10.98 -23.19
C LEU A 438 -1.54 12.22 -23.73
N THR A 439 -0.95 13.41 -23.58
CA THR A 439 -1.50 14.65 -24.15
C THR A 439 -0.99 14.94 -25.55
N SER A 440 -0.13 14.10 -26.13
CA SER A 440 0.39 14.32 -27.47
C SER A 440 -0.70 14.10 -28.53
N GLU A 441 -0.67 14.93 -29.58
CA GLU A 441 -1.59 14.80 -30.71
C GLU A 441 -1.49 13.41 -31.37
N GLY A 442 -0.27 12.89 -31.53
CA GLY A 442 -0.06 11.56 -32.09
C GLY A 442 -0.69 10.42 -31.28
N PHE A 443 -0.72 10.51 -29.94
CA PHE A 443 -1.45 9.53 -29.13
C PHE A 443 -2.96 9.67 -29.29
N ARG A 444 -3.49 10.90 -29.26
CA ARG A 444 -4.92 11.17 -29.40
C ARG A 444 -5.48 10.73 -30.75
N GLU A 445 -4.77 11.00 -31.85
CA GLU A 445 -5.20 10.57 -33.18
C GLU A 445 -5.16 9.04 -33.33
N LYS A 446 -4.14 8.37 -32.77
CA LYS A 446 -4.12 6.90 -32.71
C LYS A 446 -5.28 6.33 -31.89
N LEU A 447 -5.63 6.98 -30.78
CA LEU A 447 -6.75 6.55 -29.93
C LEU A 447 -8.09 6.73 -30.64
N LYS A 448 -8.34 7.88 -31.28
CA LYS A 448 -9.54 8.12 -32.11
C LYS A 448 -9.64 7.10 -33.24
N ALA A 449 -8.53 6.83 -33.93
CA ALA A 449 -8.47 5.84 -35.00
C ALA A 449 -8.83 4.45 -34.47
N ALA A 450 -8.22 4.02 -33.37
CA ALA A 450 -8.50 2.72 -32.74
C ALA A 450 -9.97 2.59 -32.33
N MET A 451 -10.53 3.62 -31.69
CA MET A 451 -11.94 3.69 -31.31
C MET A 451 -12.86 3.55 -32.52
N ALA A 452 -12.62 4.34 -33.57
CA ALA A 452 -13.43 4.28 -34.79
C ALA A 452 -13.33 2.91 -35.48
N LEU A 453 -12.12 2.37 -35.62
CA LEU A 453 -11.89 1.07 -36.25
C LEU A 453 -12.56 -0.07 -35.47
N ASP A 454 -12.47 -0.09 -34.14
CA ASP A 454 -13.13 -1.11 -33.33
C ASP A 454 -14.65 -1.13 -33.57
N THR A 455 -15.29 0.05 -33.55
CA THR A 455 -16.72 0.19 -33.85
C THR A 455 -17.08 -0.27 -35.27
N ILE A 456 -16.24 0.06 -36.27
CA ILE A 456 -16.44 -0.34 -37.67
C ILE A 456 -16.30 -1.85 -37.84
N PHE A 457 -15.28 -2.47 -37.24
CA PHE A 457 -15.04 -3.92 -37.35
C PHE A 457 -16.12 -4.73 -36.64
N ASN A 458 -16.61 -4.26 -35.50
CA ASN A 458 -17.75 -4.90 -34.83
C ASN A 458 -18.98 -4.85 -35.74
N ALA A 459 -19.29 -3.70 -36.33
CA ALA A 459 -20.41 -3.56 -37.27
C ALA A 459 -20.23 -4.40 -38.55
N LYS A 460 -18.99 -4.55 -39.06
CA LYS A 460 -18.62 -5.38 -40.21
C LYS A 460 -18.98 -6.85 -39.98
N ASN A 461 -18.65 -7.36 -38.79
CA ASN A 461 -18.71 -8.79 -38.50
C ASN A 461 -20.10 -9.28 -38.07
N LEU A 462 -21.02 -8.38 -37.70
CA LEU A 462 -22.39 -8.77 -37.35
C LEU A 462 -23.10 -9.48 -38.51
N SER A 463 -23.91 -10.51 -38.23
CA SER A 463 -24.79 -11.05 -39.26
C SER A 463 -25.92 -10.07 -39.59
N GLU A 464 -26.57 -10.21 -40.75
CA GLU A 464 -27.75 -9.39 -41.05
C GLU A 464 -28.88 -9.64 -40.03
N LYS A 465 -28.98 -10.88 -39.54
CA LYS A 465 -29.91 -11.27 -38.49
C LYS A 465 -29.63 -10.51 -37.20
N ASP A 466 -28.37 -10.39 -36.78
CA ASP A 466 -28.01 -9.66 -35.55
C ASP A 466 -28.32 -8.17 -35.66
N LEU A 467 -28.06 -7.54 -36.82
CA LEU A 467 -28.45 -6.15 -37.04
C LEU A 467 -29.97 -5.96 -36.88
N ARG A 468 -30.78 -6.83 -37.50
CA ARG A 468 -32.25 -6.68 -37.47
C ARG A 468 -32.86 -7.03 -36.12
N GLN A 469 -32.34 -8.04 -35.43
CA GLN A 469 -32.91 -8.56 -34.19
C GLN A 469 -32.35 -7.89 -32.94
N ASN A 470 -31.07 -7.51 -32.97
CA ASN A 470 -30.37 -7.01 -31.79
C ASN A 470 -30.07 -5.51 -31.89
N ILE A 471 -29.62 -5.00 -33.05
CA ILE A 471 -29.25 -3.58 -33.14
C ILE A 471 -30.46 -2.68 -33.44
N PHE A 472 -31.14 -2.89 -34.56
CA PHE A 472 -32.19 -1.99 -35.06
C PHE A 472 -33.39 -1.76 -34.14
N PRO A 473 -33.80 -2.71 -33.28
CA PRO A 473 -34.83 -2.43 -32.27
C PRO A 473 -34.40 -1.39 -31.23
N ARG A 474 -33.09 -1.21 -31.01
CA ARG A 474 -32.51 -0.24 -30.07
C ARG A 474 -32.19 1.10 -30.74
N VAL A 475 -32.23 1.16 -32.07
CA VAL A 475 -31.94 2.36 -32.86
C VAL A 475 -33.23 3.14 -33.10
N VAL A 476 -33.37 4.27 -32.40
CA VAL A 476 -34.57 5.12 -32.43
C VAL A 476 -34.77 5.79 -33.80
N ALA A 477 -33.69 6.27 -34.42
CA ALA A 477 -33.76 7.04 -35.66
C ALA A 477 -33.51 6.17 -36.90
N GLN A 478 -34.44 6.18 -37.87
CA GLN A 478 -34.29 5.41 -39.12
C GLN A 478 -32.99 5.76 -39.87
N ARG A 479 -32.58 7.03 -39.86
CA ARG A 479 -31.33 7.51 -40.47
C ARG A 479 -30.07 6.80 -39.95
N HIS A 480 -30.05 6.41 -38.67
CA HIS A 480 -28.91 5.69 -38.08
C HIS A 480 -28.83 4.26 -38.63
N LYS A 481 -29.98 3.63 -38.95
CA LYS A 481 -29.98 2.28 -39.56
C LYS A 481 -29.34 2.29 -40.95
N ASP A 482 -29.63 3.31 -41.75
CA ASP A 482 -29.04 3.49 -43.09
C ASP A 482 -27.52 3.73 -42.99
N GLN A 483 -27.09 4.56 -42.03
CA GLN A 483 -25.67 4.81 -41.74
C GLN A 483 -24.94 3.53 -41.27
N ILE A 484 -25.56 2.72 -40.40
CA ILE A 484 -24.99 1.44 -39.95
C ILE A 484 -24.81 0.48 -41.14
N TRP A 485 -25.79 0.42 -42.04
CA TRP A 485 -25.68 -0.36 -43.27
C TRP A 485 -24.55 0.13 -44.17
N GLU A 486 -24.41 1.45 -44.33
CA GLU A 486 -23.31 2.05 -45.08
C GLU A 486 -21.95 1.65 -44.48
N ILE A 487 -21.78 1.82 -43.16
CA ILE A 487 -20.56 1.48 -42.42
C ILE A 487 -20.20 0.02 -42.66
N ARG A 488 -21.14 -0.89 -42.41
CA ARG A 488 -20.92 -2.33 -42.62
C ARG A 488 -20.52 -2.66 -44.05
N LYS A 489 -21.22 -2.08 -45.04
CA LYS A 489 -20.95 -2.35 -46.47
C LYS A 489 -19.57 -1.85 -46.89
N LYS A 490 -19.13 -0.69 -46.40
CA LYS A 490 -17.82 -0.14 -46.74
C LYS A 490 -16.70 -0.83 -45.97
N ALA A 491 -16.96 -1.24 -44.72
CA ALA A 491 -16.01 -1.99 -43.90
C ALA A 491 -15.62 -3.36 -44.47
N SER A 492 -16.42 -3.94 -45.37
CA SER A 492 -16.08 -5.21 -46.02
C SER A 492 -14.83 -5.13 -46.90
N VAL A 493 -14.42 -3.92 -47.30
CA VAL A 493 -13.20 -3.67 -48.08
C VAL A 493 -11.94 -3.67 -47.20
N LEU A 494 -12.08 -3.50 -45.89
CA LEU A 494 -10.94 -3.54 -44.98
C LEU A 494 -10.45 -4.98 -44.80
N GLU A 495 -9.14 -5.16 -44.91
CA GLU A 495 -8.48 -6.41 -44.51
C GLU A 495 -8.48 -6.56 -42.99
N ASN A 496 -8.40 -7.79 -42.49
CA ASN A 496 -8.61 -8.10 -41.07
C ASN A 496 -7.45 -7.66 -40.15
N GLU A 497 -6.33 -7.18 -40.70
CA GLU A 497 -5.10 -6.86 -39.95
C GLU A 497 -4.62 -5.42 -40.14
N MET A 498 -5.51 -4.46 -40.40
CA MET A 498 -5.08 -3.07 -40.42
C MET A 498 -4.78 -2.59 -38.99
N ASP A 499 -3.54 -2.13 -38.79
CA ASP A 499 -3.07 -1.43 -37.59
C ASP A 499 -3.88 -0.14 -37.34
N THR A 500 -3.65 0.52 -36.20
CA THR A 500 -4.31 1.78 -35.77
C THR A 500 -3.95 2.99 -36.66
N ASP A 501 -4.16 2.89 -37.97
CA ASP A 501 -3.81 3.89 -38.95
C ASP A 501 -5.05 4.68 -39.40
N LEU A 502 -4.96 6.00 -39.29
CA LEU A 502 -6.00 6.96 -39.65
C LEU A 502 -6.27 6.93 -41.17
N ASP A 503 -5.27 6.59 -41.98
CA ASP A 503 -5.41 6.50 -43.43
C ASP A 503 -6.40 5.40 -43.85
N SER A 504 -6.46 4.33 -43.06
CA SER A 504 -7.44 3.24 -43.23
C SER A 504 -8.88 3.73 -43.07
N LEU A 505 -9.12 4.62 -42.09
CA LEU A 505 -10.43 5.21 -41.83
C LEU A 505 -10.82 6.15 -42.97
N ASN A 506 -9.87 6.98 -43.42
CA ASN A 506 -10.07 7.93 -44.51
C ASN A 506 -10.35 7.22 -45.85
N ALA A 507 -9.77 6.04 -46.08
CA ALA A 507 -9.98 5.25 -47.29
C ALA A 507 -11.42 4.75 -47.46
N LEU A 508 -12.18 4.55 -46.37
CA LEU A 508 -13.57 4.06 -46.43
C LEU A 508 -14.53 5.04 -47.11
N SER A 509 -14.18 6.32 -47.25
CA SER A 509 -15.03 7.35 -47.86
C SER A 509 -16.46 7.39 -47.27
N LEU A 510 -16.61 7.26 -45.95
CA LEU A 510 -17.90 7.25 -45.24
C LEU A 510 -18.64 8.59 -45.36
N SER A 511 -19.98 8.56 -45.35
CA SER A 511 -20.79 9.78 -45.31
C SER A 511 -20.55 10.56 -44.01
N PRO A 512 -20.73 11.90 -43.99
CA PRO A 512 -20.57 12.70 -42.78
C PRO A 512 -21.41 12.22 -41.61
N GLY A 513 -22.63 11.72 -41.87
CA GLY A 513 -23.50 11.18 -40.84
C GLY A 513 -23.04 9.84 -40.28
N ALA A 514 -22.42 8.98 -41.10
CA ALA A 514 -21.80 7.75 -40.63
C ALA A 514 -20.55 8.04 -39.78
N LEU A 515 -19.73 9.02 -40.17
CA LEU A 515 -18.59 9.48 -39.37
C LEU A 515 -19.03 10.09 -38.03
N ASP A 516 -20.08 10.92 -38.03
CA ASP A 516 -20.65 11.49 -36.81
C ASP A 516 -21.17 10.40 -35.86
N LEU A 517 -21.86 9.38 -36.39
CA LEU A 517 -22.35 8.24 -35.61
C LEU A 517 -21.21 7.42 -34.96
N ILE A 518 -20.06 7.32 -35.62
CA ILE A 518 -18.87 6.66 -35.09
C ILE A 518 -18.17 7.53 -34.05
N HIS A 519 -17.89 8.80 -34.37
CA HIS A 519 -17.14 9.69 -33.51
C HIS A 519 -17.89 10.11 -32.25
N SER A 520 -19.23 10.19 -32.30
CA SER A 520 -20.08 10.46 -31.14
C SER A 520 -20.20 9.27 -30.18
N GLY A 521 -19.72 8.07 -30.56
CA GLY A 521 -19.86 6.85 -29.75
C GLY A 521 -21.22 6.19 -29.80
N GLN A 522 -22.22 6.80 -30.42
CA GLN A 522 -23.58 6.26 -30.47
C GLN A 522 -23.63 4.85 -31.09
N LEU A 523 -22.85 4.60 -32.15
CA LEU A 523 -22.76 3.26 -32.71
C LEU A 523 -22.13 2.27 -31.73
N ALA A 524 -21.08 2.67 -31.02
CA ALA A 524 -20.44 1.82 -30.02
C ALA A 524 -21.42 1.45 -28.90
N ASP A 525 -22.24 2.41 -28.43
CA ASP A 525 -23.27 2.16 -27.43
C ASP A 525 -24.37 1.21 -27.95
N TYR A 526 -24.83 1.39 -29.19
CA TYR A 526 -25.79 0.46 -29.81
C TYR A 526 -25.23 -0.97 -29.90
N LEU A 527 -23.96 -1.12 -30.27
CA LEU A 527 -23.27 -2.41 -30.34
C LEU A 527 -23.11 -3.02 -28.94
N ASN A 528 -22.72 -2.20 -27.95
CA ASN A 528 -22.57 -2.63 -26.57
C ASN A 528 -23.89 -3.15 -25.97
N ASP A 529 -24.98 -2.42 -26.16
CA ASP A 529 -26.32 -2.78 -25.69
C ASP A 529 -26.90 -3.98 -26.45
N GLY A 530 -26.62 -4.04 -27.75
CA GLY A 530 -27.17 -5.03 -28.66
C GLY A 530 -26.51 -6.39 -28.57
N VAL A 531 -25.19 -6.42 -28.39
CA VAL A 531 -24.36 -7.57 -28.73
C VAL A 531 -23.45 -8.01 -27.58
N HIS A 532 -22.97 -7.05 -26.78
CA HIS A 532 -22.06 -7.31 -25.67
C HIS A 532 -22.74 -7.26 -24.29
N GLY A 533 -24.08 -7.11 -24.25
CA GLY A 533 -24.86 -7.26 -23.02
C GLY A 533 -24.76 -6.09 -22.02
N ARG A 534 -24.61 -4.84 -22.50
CA ARG A 534 -24.44 -3.64 -21.67
C ARG A 534 -23.22 -3.72 -20.74
N ALA A 535 -22.04 -3.89 -21.33
CA ALA A 535 -20.80 -3.75 -20.57
C ALA A 535 -20.68 -2.30 -20.10
N GLN A 536 -20.78 -2.05 -18.80
CA GLN A 536 -20.57 -0.75 -18.17
C GLN A 536 -20.05 -0.95 -16.74
N SER A 537 -19.34 0.04 -16.20
CA SER A 537 -18.95 0.02 -14.78
C SER A 537 -20.20 0.07 -13.91
N PHE A 538 -20.33 -0.80 -12.92
CA PHE A 538 -21.42 -0.65 -11.94
C PHE A 538 -21.19 0.54 -10.98
N VAL A 539 -19.98 1.12 -10.97
CA VAL A 539 -19.62 2.26 -10.11
C VAL A 539 -19.87 3.58 -10.84
N SER A 540 -19.16 3.82 -11.94
CA SER A 540 -19.28 5.07 -12.71
C SER A 540 -20.47 5.07 -13.67
N MET A 541 -21.08 3.91 -13.95
CA MET A 541 -22.08 3.71 -15.01
C MET A 541 -21.56 3.97 -16.42
N ALA A 542 -20.24 4.16 -16.60
CA ALA A 542 -19.67 4.48 -17.90
C ALA A 542 -19.39 3.21 -18.75
N THR A 543 -19.63 3.34 -20.05
CA THR A 543 -19.36 2.30 -21.06
C THR A 543 -17.87 2.23 -21.42
N PRO A 544 -17.39 1.16 -22.08
CA PRO A 544 -16.01 1.08 -22.57
C PRO A 544 -15.63 2.27 -23.45
N TRP A 545 -16.58 2.77 -24.27
CA TRP A 545 -16.38 3.91 -25.15
C TRP A 545 -16.20 5.20 -24.37
N GLN A 546 -17.11 5.48 -23.42
CA GLN A 546 -17.05 6.69 -22.58
C GLN A 546 -15.75 6.76 -21.78
N HIS A 547 -15.26 5.62 -21.27
CA HIS A 547 -13.95 5.59 -20.63
C HIS A 547 -12.81 5.90 -21.60
N ALA A 548 -12.84 5.40 -22.85
CA ALA A 548 -11.84 5.75 -23.86
C ALA A 548 -11.92 7.24 -24.25
N GLU A 549 -13.11 7.83 -24.27
CA GLU A 549 -13.32 9.26 -24.50
C GLU A 549 -12.67 10.12 -23.40
N GLU A 550 -12.74 9.72 -22.12
CA GLU A 550 -12.05 10.41 -21.02
C GLU A 550 -10.53 10.58 -21.31
N TRP A 551 -9.88 9.63 -21.98
CA TRP A 551 -8.46 9.75 -22.37
C TRP A 551 -8.19 10.81 -23.43
N LEU A 552 -9.17 11.16 -24.27
CA LEU A 552 -9.02 12.24 -25.26
C LEU A 552 -8.95 13.61 -24.56
N HIS A 553 -9.63 13.74 -23.41
CA HIS A 553 -9.70 14.96 -22.60
C HIS A 553 -8.59 15.06 -21.53
N PHE A 554 -7.65 14.10 -21.49
CA PHE A 554 -6.61 14.00 -20.47
C PHE A 554 -5.77 15.27 -20.26
N GLY A 555 -5.64 16.14 -21.28
CA GLY A 555 -4.85 17.38 -21.20
C GLY A 555 -5.58 18.58 -20.61
N GLU A 556 -6.87 18.47 -20.31
CA GLU A 556 -7.68 19.55 -19.74
C GLU A 556 -7.48 19.70 -18.23
N GLN A 557 -6.79 18.75 -17.59
CA GLN A 557 -6.59 18.70 -16.16
C GLN A 557 -5.11 18.63 -15.77
N PRO A 558 -4.63 19.53 -14.89
CA PRO A 558 -3.32 19.37 -14.29
C PRO A 558 -3.36 18.24 -13.26
N PHE A 559 -2.33 17.39 -13.24
CA PHE A 559 -2.17 16.29 -12.27
C PHE A 559 -0.99 16.55 -11.34
N GLU A 560 -1.19 16.36 -10.04
CA GLU A 560 -0.16 16.48 -9.02
C GLU A 560 0.63 15.18 -8.82
N SER A 561 0.06 14.04 -9.24
CA SER A 561 0.71 12.74 -9.16
C SER A 561 0.21 11.77 -10.23
N CYS A 562 0.95 10.68 -10.45
CA CYS A 562 0.50 9.57 -11.28
C CYS A 562 -0.75 8.86 -10.70
N TRP A 563 -1.06 9.01 -9.41
CA TRP A 563 -2.31 8.50 -8.83
C TRP A 563 -3.53 9.24 -9.37
N GLU A 564 -3.45 10.56 -9.45
CA GLU A 564 -4.53 11.36 -10.04
C GLU A 564 -4.71 11.05 -11.53
N MET A 565 -3.60 10.77 -12.23
CA MET A 565 -3.64 10.29 -13.61
C MET A 565 -4.39 8.95 -13.74
N LEU A 566 -4.18 8.00 -12.81
CA LEU A 566 -4.91 6.72 -12.78
C LEU A 566 -6.39 6.88 -12.41
N MET A 567 -6.74 7.87 -11.58
CA MET A 567 -8.14 8.18 -11.23
C MET A 567 -8.88 8.88 -12.36
N TYR A 568 -8.14 9.49 -13.28
CA TYR A 568 -8.68 10.16 -14.45
C TYR A 568 -8.76 9.20 -15.64
N GLY A 569 -7.62 8.65 -16.08
CA GLY A 569 -7.51 7.68 -17.16
C GLY A 569 -7.62 6.25 -16.65
N GLY A 570 -8.84 5.73 -16.65
CA GLY A 570 -9.14 4.35 -16.30
C GLY A 570 -9.56 3.50 -17.50
N MET A 571 -9.91 2.24 -17.23
CA MET A 571 -10.56 1.36 -18.18
C MET A 571 -11.44 0.38 -17.41
N LEU A 572 -12.47 -0.16 -18.08
CA LEU A 572 -13.26 -1.25 -17.54
C LEU A 572 -12.45 -2.53 -17.43
N GLY A 573 -12.61 -3.23 -16.32
CA GLY A 573 -12.08 -4.56 -16.08
C GLY A 573 -12.91 -5.31 -15.06
N PHE A 574 -12.39 -6.46 -14.65
CA PHE A 574 -13.09 -7.39 -13.76
C PHE A 574 -12.62 -7.16 -12.32
N PRO A 575 -13.52 -6.92 -11.35
CA PRO A 575 -13.11 -6.79 -9.96
C PRO A 575 -12.38 -8.05 -9.50
N ILE A 576 -11.22 -7.87 -8.87
CA ILE A 576 -10.36 -8.97 -8.43
C ILE A 576 -9.99 -8.79 -6.97
N ARG A 577 -9.93 -9.92 -6.25
CA ARG A 577 -9.41 -10.01 -4.89
C ARG A 577 -8.08 -10.75 -4.90
N LEU A 578 -7.07 -10.15 -4.30
CA LEU A 578 -5.69 -10.60 -4.44
C LEU A 578 -5.05 -10.80 -3.07
N LYS A 579 -4.57 -12.01 -2.82
CA LYS A 579 -3.72 -12.29 -1.68
C LYS A 579 -2.27 -12.04 -2.07
N ARG A 580 -1.74 -10.92 -1.57
CA ARG A 580 -0.38 -10.43 -1.86
C ARG A 580 0.58 -10.85 -0.76
N PHE A 581 1.71 -11.40 -1.16
CA PHE A 581 2.82 -11.69 -0.27
C PHE A 581 3.93 -10.66 -0.48
N ALA A 582 4.78 -10.42 0.52
CA ALA A 582 5.94 -9.54 0.36
C ALA A 582 6.85 -10.01 -0.80
N ALA A 583 6.90 -11.33 -1.05
CA ALA A 583 7.65 -11.93 -2.14
C ALA A 583 7.08 -11.60 -3.54
N CYS A 584 5.81 -11.19 -3.67
CA CYS A 584 5.20 -10.81 -4.94
C CYS A 584 5.90 -9.59 -5.59
N GLN A 585 6.62 -8.79 -4.79
CA GLN A 585 7.44 -7.69 -5.28
C GLN A 585 8.67 -8.16 -6.09
N MET A 586 9.15 -9.39 -5.83
CA MET A 586 10.31 -9.97 -6.51
C MET A 586 9.90 -11.00 -7.56
N ASN A 587 8.88 -11.80 -7.27
CA ASN A 587 8.30 -12.74 -8.21
C ASN A 587 6.76 -12.55 -8.23
N PRO A 588 6.21 -11.87 -9.24
CA PRO A 588 4.78 -11.57 -9.29
C PRO A 588 3.90 -12.82 -9.46
N PHE A 589 4.45 -13.96 -9.87
CA PHE A 589 3.71 -15.22 -9.99
C PHE A 589 3.43 -15.91 -8.65
N LEU A 590 3.97 -15.40 -7.54
CA LEU A 590 3.57 -15.82 -6.19
C LEU A 590 2.25 -15.18 -5.74
N LEU A 591 1.67 -14.32 -6.55
CA LEU A 591 0.35 -13.74 -6.31
C LEU A 591 -0.73 -14.82 -6.32
N GLU A 592 -1.64 -14.77 -5.36
CA GLU A 592 -2.81 -15.64 -5.34
C GLU A 592 -4.08 -14.82 -5.61
N VAL A 593 -4.87 -15.27 -6.59
CA VAL A 593 -6.18 -14.70 -6.89
C VAL A 593 -7.22 -15.45 -6.08
N GLU A 594 -7.89 -14.75 -5.17
CA GLU A 594 -8.90 -15.36 -4.30
C GLU A 594 -10.29 -15.36 -4.92
N ASN A 595 -10.60 -14.34 -5.72
CA ASN A 595 -11.90 -14.18 -6.37
C ASN A 595 -11.81 -13.24 -7.56
N ILE A 596 -12.59 -13.51 -8.61
CA ILE A 596 -12.81 -12.61 -9.73
C ILE A 596 -14.30 -12.51 -10.02
N ARG A 597 -14.80 -11.28 -10.08
CA ARG A 597 -16.21 -10.97 -10.29
C ARG A 597 -16.50 -10.70 -11.77
N SER A 598 -17.70 -11.07 -12.23
CA SER A 598 -18.09 -10.93 -13.63
C SER A 598 -18.64 -9.54 -13.99
N THR A 599 -19.20 -8.85 -13.00
CA THR A 599 -19.73 -7.49 -13.16
C THR A 599 -18.58 -6.49 -13.28
N LEU A 600 -18.53 -5.76 -14.40
CA LEU A 600 -17.43 -4.85 -14.72
C LEU A 600 -17.37 -3.63 -13.79
N VAL A 601 -16.16 -3.19 -13.52
CA VAL A 601 -15.87 -1.94 -12.82
C VAL A 601 -14.74 -1.20 -13.52
N ASP A 602 -14.66 0.10 -13.35
CA ASP A 602 -13.57 0.89 -13.88
C ASP A 602 -12.41 1.06 -12.90
N SER A 603 -11.18 0.93 -13.41
CA SER A 603 -9.97 1.09 -12.61
C SER A 603 -9.79 2.48 -12.02
N ALA A 604 -10.34 3.51 -12.67
CA ALA A 604 -10.26 4.89 -12.20
C ALA A 604 -11.00 5.08 -10.87
N SER A 605 -12.25 4.61 -10.81
CA SER A 605 -13.07 4.68 -9.60
C SER A 605 -12.51 3.81 -8.48
N ILE A 606 -12.01 2.62 -8.79
CA ILE A 606 -11.37 1.76 -7.78
C ILE A 606 -10.04 2.37 -7.29
N CYS A 607 -9.24 3.01 -8.16
CA CYS A 607 -8.04 3.74 -7.73
C CYS A 607 -8.39 4.91 -6.81
N CYS A 608 -9.45 5.65 -7.14
CA CYS A 608 -9.98 6.74 -6.31
C CYS A 608 -10.36 6.21 -4.92
N SER A 609 -11.19 5.17 -4.90
CA SER A 609 -11.69 4.57 -3.66
C SER A 609 -10.58 3.96 -2.80
N ASN A 610 -9.68 3.18 -3.40
CA ASN A 610 -8.54 2.59 -2.71
C ASN A 610 -7.61 3.65 -2.10
N LYS A 611 -7.48 4.82 -2.72
CA LYS A 611 -6.69 5.93 -2.17
C LYS A 611 -7.42 6.82 -1.19
N ALA A 612 -8.74 6.87 -1.27
CA ALA A 612 -9.59 7.45 -0.26
C ALA A 612 -9.77 6.51 0.95
N GLU A 613 -9.30 5.26 0.88
CA GLU A 613 -9.54 4.21 1.88
C GLU A 613 -11.04 3.89 2.07
N VAL A 614 -11.85 4.17 1.05
CA VAL A 614 -13.28 3.87 1.04
C VAL A 614 -13.49 2.52 0.33
N PRO A 615 -14.15 1.54 0.98
CA PRO A 615 -14.40 0.25 0.35
C PRO A 615 -15.50 0.35 -0.71
N VAL A 616 -15.27 -0.23 -1.90
CA VAL A 616 -16.32 -0.41 -2.92
C VAL A 616 -16.82 -1.84 -2.88
N TYR A 617 -18.14 -2.01 -2.83
CA TYR A 617 -18.78 -3.32 -2.90
C TYR A 617 -19.39 -3.54 -4.27
N GLY A 618 -19.07 -4.68 -4.88
CA GLY A 618 -19.70 -5.09 -6.14
C GLY A 618 -21.15 -5.55 -5.90
N PRO A 619 -21.99 -5.53 -6.94
CA PRO A 619 -23.36 -6.06 -6.86
C PRO A 619 -23.35 -7.57 -6.56
N GLU A 620 -22.24 -8.25 -6.86
CA GLU A 620 -22.05 -9.68 -6.58
C GLU A 620 -21.84 -10.01 -5.10
N ALA A 621 -21.91 -8.99 -4.22
CA ALA A 621 -21.86 -9.09 -2.77
C ALA A 621 -20.61 -9.85 -2.25
N GLY A 622 -20.31 -9.71 -0.97
CA GLY A 622 -19.15 -10.30 -0.29
C GLY A 622 -18.13 -9.23 0.08
N ALA A 623 -16.85 -9.61 0.10
CA ALA A 623 -15.75 -8.72 0.47
C ALA A 623 -15.67 -7.46 -0.43
N PRO A 624 -15.12 -6.35 0.08
CA PRO A 624 -14.85 -5.16 -0.74
C PRO A 624 -13.93 -5.51 -1.91
N ILE A 625 -14.12 -4.81 -3.02
CA ILE A 625 -13.26 -4.92 -4.20
C ILE A 625 -11.89 -4.39 -3.83
N GLU A 626 -10.87 -5.20 -4.06
CA GLU A 626 -9.50 -4.79 -3.76
C GLU A 626 -8.82 -4.12 -4.96
N ASP A 627 -9.04 -4.62 -6.17
CA ASP A 627 -8.47 -4.11 -7.41
C ASP A 627 -9.29 -4.53 -8.64
N VAL A 628 -8.80 -4.18 -9.84
CA VAL A 628 -9.42 -4.48 -11.13
C VAL A 628 -8.43 -5.23 -12.02
N LEU A 629 -8.83 -6.38 -12.54
CA LEU A 629 -8.14 -7.10 -13.61
C LEU A 629 -8.46 -6.43 -14.95
N LEU A 630 -7.49 -5.67 -15.47
CA LEU A 630 -7.58 -5.06 -16.79
C LEU A 630 -7.23 -6.08 -17.88
N LEU A 631 -8.17 -6.27 -18.81
CA LEU A 631 -8.03 -7.15 -19.96
C LEU A 631 -8.21 -6.35 -21.27
N ILE A 632 -7.65 -6.84 -22.37
CA ILE A 632 -8.05 -6.37 -23.70
C ILE A 632 -9.51 -6.76 -23.93
N GLN A 633 -10.36 -5.77 -24.12
CA GLN A 633 -11.80 -5.95 -24.27
C GLN A 633 -12.12 -6.35 -25.71
N PRO A 634 -12.77 -7.50 -25.96
CA PRO A 634 -13.14 -7.90 -27.32
C PRO A 634 -14.06 -6.89 -28.03
N SER A 635 -14.84 -6.11 -27.28
CA SER A 635 -15.69 -5.06 -27.85
C SER A 635 -14.92 -3.83 -28.33
N LEU A 636 -13.69 -3.62 -27.85
CA LEU A 636 -12.81 -2.49 -28.22
C LEU A 636 -11.34 -2.93 -28.23
N PRO A 637 -10.96 -3.88 -29.11
CA PRO A 637 -9.70 -4.60 -28.97
C PRO A 637 -8.48 -3.75 -29.27
N ARG A 638 -8.54 -2.86 -30.27
CA ARG A 638 -7.42 -1.96 -30.61
C ARG A 638 -7.29 -0.87 -29.56
N THR A 639 -8.42 -0.28 -29.16
CA THR A 639 -8.50 0.80 -28.18
C THR A 639 -7.97 0.33 -26.82
N SER A 640 -8.52 -0.77 -26.29
CA SER A 640 -8.07 -1.32 -25.01
C SER A 640 -6.62 -1.79 -25.07
N LYS A 641 -6.14 -2.36 -26.18
CA LYS A 641 -4.71 -2.71 -26.37
C LYS A 641 -3.81 -1.49 -26.37
N LEU A 642 -4.19 -0.41 -27.04
CA LEU A 642 -3.44 0.86 -27.03
C LEU A 642 -3.33 1.41 -25.60
N LEU A 643 -4.46 1.48 -24.88
CA LEU A 643 -4.51 1.98 -23.49
C LEU A 643 -3.71 1.10 -22.52
N ASN A 644 -3.84 -0.24 -22.60
CA ASN A 644 -3.07 -1.17 -21.77
C ASN A 644 -1.57 -1.11 -22.05
N ASN A 645 -1.15 -0.73 -23.26
CA ASN A 645 0.27 -0.58 -23.59
C ASN A 645 0.87 0.76 -23.15
N THR A 646 0.09 1.70 -22.64
CA THR A 646 0.62 2.92 -22.03
C THR A 646 1.42 2.59 -20.76
N ALA A 647 2.40 3.44 -20.42
CA ALA A 647 3.11 3.32 -19.14
C ALA A 647 2.15 3.47 -17.94
N LEU A 648 1.09 4.27 -18.07
CA LEU A 648 0.14 4.53 -17.00
C LEU A 648 -0.63 3.27 -16.59
N LEU A 649 -1.39 2.63 -17.48
CA LEU A 649 -2.12 1.40 -17.12
C LEU A 649 -1.19 0.19 -17.09
N GLY A 650 -0.33 0.11 -18.11
CA GLY A 650 0.48 -1.06 -18.30
C GLY A 650 1.54 -1.26 -17.22
N GLU A 651 2.12 -0.19 -16.70
CA GLU A 651 3.21 -0.29 -15.71
C GLU A 651 2.73 0.15 -14.34
N LYS A 652 2.21 1.38 -14.24
CA LYS A 652 1.85 1.99 -12.96
C LYS A 652 0.65 1.30 -12.32
N PHE A 653 -0.44 1.11 -13.05
CA PHE A 653 -1.61 0.41 -12.52
C PHE A 653 -1.32 -1.06 -12.18
N THR A 654 -0.58 -1.76 -13.05
CA THR A 654 -0.17 -3.14 -12.80
C THR A 654 0.70 -3.26 -11.54
N SER A 655 1.69 -2.38 -11.39
CA SER A 655 2.55 -2.32 -10.19
C SER A 655 1.73 -2.10 -8.92
N VAL A 656 0.81 -1.15 -8.96
CA VAL A 656 -0.12 -0.86 -7.87
C VAL A 656 -0.97 -2.08 -7.52
N THR A 657 -1.51 -2.77 -8.53
CA THR A 657 -2.40 -3.92 -8.34
C THR A 657 -1.66 -5.06 -7.62
N ILE A 658 -0.42 -5.35 -8.02
CA ILE A 658 0.34 -6.48 -7.47
C ILE A 658 1.03 -6.14 -6.15
N SER A 659 1.59 -4.92 -6.02
CA SER A 659 2.51 -4.59 -4.93
C SER A 659 2.03 -3.47 -4.00
N ARG A 660 0.92 -2.80 -4.33
CA ARG A 660 0.43 -1.54 -3.72
C ARG A 660 1.44 -0.38 -3.81
N ASP A 661 2.50 -0.55 -4.58
CA ASP A 661 3.53 0.45 -4.86
C ASP A 661 3.56 0.71 -6.37
N MET A 662 3.61 1.99 -6.75
CA MET A 662 3.62 2.41 -8.15
C MET A 662 5.02 2.32 -8.79
N HIS A 663 6.06 2.24 -7.98
CA HIS A 663 7.45 2.29 -8.42
C HIS A 663 8.12 0.90 -8.43
N MET A 664 7.37 -0.16 -8.13
CA MET A 664 7.86 -1.54 -8.05
C MET A 664 7.56 -2.37 -9.30
N TYR A 665 7.38 -1.72 -10.46
CA TYR A 665 7.10 -2.43 -11.70
C TYR A 665 8.32 -3.23 -12.17
N THR A 666 8.19 -4.56 -12.29
CA THR A 666 9.27 -5.46 -12.73
C THR A 666 9.13 -5.87 -14.21
N GLY A 667 8.43 -5.08 -15.01
CA GLY A 667 8.25 -5.36 -16.44
C GLY A 667 6.99 -6.16 -16.76
N PHE A 668 6.93 -6.62 -18.01
CA PHE A 668 5.74 -7.26 -18.58
C PHE A 668 5.35 -8.56 -17.88
N SER A 669 6.28 -9.22 -17.18
CA SER A 669 6.04 -10.41 -16.36
C SER A 669 4.95 -10.20 -15.29
N MET A 670 4.81 -8.98 -14.75
CA MET A 670 3.74 -8.66 -13.80
C MET A 670 2.34 -8.80 -14.41
N ARG A 671 2.14 -8.31 -15.64
CA ARG A 671 0.85 -8.43 -16.32
C ARG A 671 0.54 -9.88 -16.64
N VAL A 672 1.54 -10.60 -17.10
CA VAL A 672 1.42 -12.02 -17.42
C VAL A 672 1.11 -12.82 -16.16
N ALA A 673 1.72 -12.49 -15.02
CA ALA A 673 1.40 -13.09 -13.73
C ALA A 673 -0.08 -12.87 -13.36
N LEU A 674 -0.61 -11.65 -13.47
CA LEU A 674 -2.04 -11.38 -13.25
C LEU A 674 -2.94 -12.22 -14.17
N HIS A 675 -2.64 -12.29 -15.47
CA HIS A 675 -3.43 -13.11 -16.41
C HIS A 675 -3.35 -14.59 -16.07
N SER A 676 -2.14 -15.10 -15.80
CA SER A 676 -1.89 -16.51 -15.55
C SER A 676 -2.57 -17.00 -14.26
N THR A 677 -2.46 -16.23 -13.19
CA THR A 677 -3.05 -16.55 -11.88
C THR A 677 -4.56 -16.41 -11.91
N SER A 678 -5.08 -15.43 -12.66
CA SER A 678 -6.52 -15.27 -12.89
C SER A 678 -7.10 -16.42 -13.70
N LEU A 679 -6.43 -16.83 -14.78
CA LEU A 679 -6.85 -17.98 -15.59
C LEU A 679 -6.82 -19.27 -14.77
N PHE A 680 -5.73 -19.49 -14.01
CA PHE A 680 -5.62 -20.64 -13.13
C PHE A 680 -6.76 -20.67 -12.11
N HIS A 681 -7.03 -19.54 -11.45
CA HIS A 681 -8.16 -19.42 -10.52
C HIS A 681 -9.48 -19.79 -11.20
N LEU A 682 -9.80 -19.16 -12.33
CA LEU A 682 -11.03 -19.40 -13.08
C LEU A 682 -11.14 -20.84 -13.61
N ALA A 683 -10.06 -21.54 -13.93
CA ALA A 683 -10.13 -22.92 -14.40
C ALA A 683 -10.16 -23.94 -13.24
N ALA A 684 -9.48 -23.66 -12.14
CA ALA A 684 -9.12 -24.66 -11.14
C ALA A 684 -9.99 -24.65 -9.87
N THR A 685 -10.50 -23.48 -9.46
CA THR A 685 -11.32 -23.40 -8.23
C THR A 685 -12.72 -23.93 -8.48
N GLN A 686 -13.36 -24.51 -7.47
CA GLN A 686 -14.77 -24.83 -7.55
C GLN A 686 -15.58 -23.62 -7.09
N ASP A 687 -16.81 -23.52 -7.56
CA ASP A 687 -17.85 -22.79 -6.85
C ASP A 687 -18.24 -23.63 -5.60
N GLU A 688 -17.33 -23.79 -4.64
CA GLU A 688 -17.62 -24.42 -3.33
C GLU A 688 -18.34 -23.45 -2.40
N ALA A 689 -18.62 -22.21 -2.83
CA ALA A 689 -19.51 -21.33 -2.11
C ALA A 689 -20.86 -22.05 -2.00
N THR A 690 -21.13 -22.64 -0.83
CA THR A 690 -22.49 -22.76 -0.32
C THR A 690 -23.13 -21.42 -0.60
N ILE A 691 -24.06 -21.38 -1.55
CA ILE A 691 -24.80 -20.16 -1.85
C ILE A 691 -25.26 -19.66 -0.49
N THR A 692 -24.74 -18.52 -0.10
CA THR A 692 -25.09 -17.86 1.16
C THR A 692 -26.30 -16.98 0.89
N GLU A 693 -26.99 -16.57 1.95
CA GLU A 693 -28.06 -15.57 1.82
C GLU A 693 -27.54 -14.31 1.10
N HIS A 694 -26.29 -13.96 1.40
CA HIS A 694 -25.55 -12.89 0.78
C HIS A 694 -25.40 -13.05 -0.75
N ASP A 695 -25.26 -14.28 -1.26
CA ASP A 695 -25.14 -14.58 -2.70
C ASP A 695 -26.49 -14.50 -3.43
N VAL A 696 -27.59 -14.84 -2.75
CA VAL A 696 -28.95 -14.66 -3.30
C VAL A 696 -29.27 -13.17 -3.39
N VAL A 697 -29.03 -12.42 -2.31
CA VAL A 697 -29.12 -10.96 -2.28
C VAL A 697 -28.26 -10.35 -3.39
N ALA A 698 -27.04 -10.85 -3.59
CA ALA A 698 -26.14 -10.44 -4.65
C ALA A 698 -26.70 -10.64 -6.05
N ASN A 699 -27.21 -11.85 -6.32
CA ASN A 699 -27.78 -12.22 -7.61
C ASN A 699 -28.96 -11.30 -7.93
N LEU A 700 -29.79 -11.00 -6.93
CA LEU A 700 -30.89 -10.05 -7.04
C LEU A 700 -30.36 -8.62 -7.30
N ARG A 701 -29.38 -8.13 -6.54
CA ARG A 701 -28.75 -6.82 -6.77
C ARG A 701 -28.16 -6.71 -8.18
N ARG A 702 -27.55 -7.78 -8.70
CA ARG A 702 -27.07 -7.89 -10.08
C ARG A 702 -28.21 -7.85 -11.10
N ALA A 703 -29.25 -8.66 -10.90
CA ALA A 703 -30.40 -8.74 -11.81
C ALA A 703 -31.09 -7.38 -11.96
N PHE A 704 -31.19 -6.62 -10.86
CA PHE A 704 -31.85 -5.32 -10.85
C PHE A 704 -30.89 -4.14 -11.10
N MET A 705 -29.56 -4.33 -11.07
CA MET A 705 -28.54 -3.28 -11.25
C MET A 705 -28.80 -2.04 -10.38
N GLY A 706 -29.25 -2.21 -9.13
CA GLY A 706 -29.60 -1.11 -8.24
C GLY A 706 -30.90 -0.37 -8.56
N ARG A 707 -31.70 -0.86 -9.53
CA ARG A 707 -33.01 -0.29 -9.92
C ARG A 707 -34.20 -0.93 -9.18
N ALA A 708 -33.93 -1.84 -8.24
CA ALA A 708 -34.97 -2.48 -7.46
C ALA A 708 -35.50 -1.51 -6.39
N PHE A 709 -36.80 -1.59 -6.18
CA PHE A 709 -37.50 -0.90 -5.12
C PHE A 709 -37.99 -1.88 -4.05
N MET A 710 -38.40 -1.35 -2.91
CA MET A 710 -39.15 -2.06 -1.89
C MET A 710 -40.49 -1.36 -1.66
N CYS A 711 -41.51 -2.16 -1.36
CA CYS A 711 -42.85 -1.69 -1.09
C CYS A 711 -42.87 -0.76 0.13
N GLY A 712 -43.36 0.47 -0.02
CA GLY A 712 -43.45 1.43 1.10
C GLY A 712 -44.39 1.02 2.25
N ASN A 713 -45.24 0.00 2.04
CA ASN A 713 -46.16 -0.51 3.05
C ASN A 713 -45.61 -1.72 3.83
N CYS A 714 -44.97 -2.68 3.17
CA CYS A 714 -44.50 -3.92 3.81
C CYS A 714 -42.99 -4.19 3.68
N ASN A 715 -42.24 -3.24 3.10
CA ASN A 715 -40.80 -3.32 2.81
C ASN A 715 -40.39 -4.55 1.98
N PHE A 716 -41.34 -5.22 1.33
CA PHE A 716 -41.02 -6.32 0.42
C PHE A 716 -40.25 -5.80 -0.78
N GLY A 717 -39.06 -6.35 -0.99
CA GLY A 717 -38.20 -6.12 -2.14
C GLY A 717 -37.33 -7.35 -2.39
N PRO A 718 -36.68 -7.44 -3.55
CA PRO A 718 -36.70 -6.45 -4.63
C PRO A 718 -37.99 -6.51 -5.49
N VAL A 719 -38.50 -5.34 -5.88
CA VAL A 719 -39.57 -5.15 -6.88
C VAL A 719 -39.00 -4.32 -8.03
N ASP A 720 -39.12 -4.82 -9.27
CA ASP A 720 -38.68 -4.10 -10.47
C ASP A 720 -39.84 -3.39 -11.13
N HIS A 721 -39.72 -2.06 -11.25
CA HIS A 721 -40.64 -1.23 -12.02
C HIS A 721 -39.98 -0.84 -13.34
N TYR A 722 -39.93 -1.80 -14.26
CA TYR A 722 -39.18 -1.65 -15.51
C TYR A 722 -39.70 -0.47 -16.36
N ALA A 723 -38.84 0.54 -16.54
CA ALA A 723 -38.95 1.63 -17.52
C ALA A 723 -40.14 2.61 -17.40
N CYS A 724 -40.83 2.68 -16.26
CA CYS A 724 -41.97 3.60 -16.06
C CYS A 724 -41.73 4.53 -14.86
N GLY A 725 -41.58 5.83 -15.09
CA GLY A 725 -41.58 6.83 -14.01
C GLY A 725 -42.98 7.12 -13.46
N ASP A 726 -44.01 6.84 -14.27
CA ASP A 726 -45.42 6.82 -13.90
C ASP A 726 -45.89 5.37 -13.90
N LEU A 727 -46.12 4.82 -12.71
CA LEU A 727 -46.49 3.41 -12.56
C LEU A 727 -47.95 3.15 -12.90
N MET A 728 -48.78 4.20 -13.04
CA MET A 728 -50.19 4.07 -13.44
C MET A 728 -50.34 3.78 -14.94
N SER A 729 -49.48 4.37 -15.78
CA SER A 729 -49.60 4.33 -17.24
C SER A 729 -49.77 2.91 -17.83
N HIS A 730 -49.15 1.90 -17.22
CA HIS A 730 -49.25 0.50 -17.65
C HIS A 730 -49.89 -0.42 -16.60
N HIS A 731 -50.32 0.12 -15.46
CA HIS A 731 -50.91 -0.69 -14.41
C HIS A 731 -52.27 -1.25 -14.85
N GLY A 732 -52.38 -2.58 -14.87
CA GLY A 732 -53.58 -3.29 -15.26
C GLY A 732 -53.78 -3.49 -16.76
N GLU A 733 -52.82 -3.09 -17.60
CA GLU A 733 -52.83 -3.33 -19.03
C GLU A 733 -52.67 -4.82 -19.34
N ASN A 734 -53.44 -5.33 -20.31
CA ASN A 734 -53.25 -6.69 -20.84
C ASN A 734 -52.19 -6.65 -21.94
N THR A 735 -51.08 -7.36 -21.74
CA THR A 735 -50.06 -7.53 -22.78
C THR A 735 -50.57 -8.44 -23.90
N GLY A 736 -49.94 -8.38 -25.07
CA GLY A 736 -50.29 -9.23 -26.23
C GLY A 736 -50.18 -10.75 -25.98
N SER A 737 -49.61 -11.18 -24.87
CA SER A 737 -49.59 -12.58 -24.41
C SER A 737 -50.74 -12.95 -23.47
N GLY A 738 -51.65 -12.01 -23.17
CA GLY A 738 -52.78 -12.19 -22.25
C GLY A 738 -52.41 -12.02 -20.77
N ALA A 739 -51.16 -11.65 -20.45
CA ALA A 739 -50.75 -11.35 -19.07
C ALA A 739 -51.11 -9.91 -18.71
N LYS A 740 -51.73 -9.71 -17.54
CA LYS A 740 -52.03 -8.38 -16.99
C LYS A 740 -50.80 -7.83 -16.27
N ILE A 741 -50.31 -6.67 -16.67
CA ILE A 741 -49.24 -5.96 -15.95
C ILE A 741 -49.80 -5.53 -14.59
N SER A 742 -49.19 -5.94 -13.49
CA SER A 742 -49.48 -5.40 -12.16
C SER A 742 -48.19 -4.82 -11.59
N ASN A 743 -48.27 -3.52 -11.29
CA ASN A 743 -47.24 -2.78 -10.55
C ASN A 743 -47.53 -2.80 -9.03
N ASP A 744 -48.46 -3.63 -8.55
CA ASP A 744 -48.74 -3.79 -7.13
C ASP A 744 -47.59 -4.55 -6.45
N CYS A 745 -47.41 -4.32 -5.16
CA CYS A 745 -46.52 -5.13 -4.35
C CYS A 745 -47.02 -6.58 -4.39
N PRO A 746 -46.20 -7.56 -4.80
CA PRO A 746 -46.64 -8.94 -4.93
C PRO A 746 -46.95 -9.60 -3.57
N LYS A 747 -46.45 -9.03 -2.46
CA LYS A 747 -46.70 -9.54 -1.11
C LYS A 747 -48.00 -9.00 -0.50
N CYS A 748 -48.27 -7.70 -0.59
CA CYS A 748 -49.40 -7.07 0.11
C CYS A 748 -50.42 -6.37 -0.80
N GLY A 749 -50.19 -6.35 -2.12
CA GLY A 749 -51.07 -5.69 -3.08
C GLY A 749 -51.03 -4.16 -3.04
N TRP A 750 -50.08 -3.56 -2.31
CA TRP A 750 -49.95 -2.11 -2.23
C TRP A 750 -49.44 -1.52 -3.54
N PHE A 751 -50.05 -0.42 -3.98
CA PHE A 751 -49.68 0.31 -5.19
C PHE A 751 -49.60 1.79 -4.90
N SER A 752 -48.56 2.42 -5.42
CA SER A 752 -48.52 3.86 -5.64
C SER A 752 -48.26 4.12 -7.12
N GLU A 753 -48.96 5.10 -7.67
CA GLU A 753 -48.73 5.65 -9.01
C GLU A 753 -47.38 6.36 -9.14
N CYS A 754 -46.85 6.88 -8.02
CA CYS A 754 -45.59 7.61 -8.00
C CYS A 754 -44.42 6.71 -7.58
N ILE A 755 -43.42 6.57 -8.46
CA ILE A 755 -42.24 5.76 -8.17
C ILE A 755 -41.43 6.25 -6.96
N THR A 756 -41.56 7.53 -6.57
CA THR A 756 -40.88 8.08 -5.38
C THR A 756 -41.46 7.55 -4.07
N ASP A 757 -42.68 7.02 -4.06
CA ASP A 757 -43.27 6.39 -2.88
C ASP A 757 -42.73 4.96 -2.67
N TRP A 758 -42.08 4.41 -3.70
CA TRP A 758 -41.34 3.17 -3.61
C TRP A 758 -39.92 3.50 -3.18
N SER A 759 -39.53 3.05 -1.99
CA SER A 759 -38.16 3.26 -1.50
C SER A 759 -37.18 2.40 -2.30
N PRO A 760 -35.95 2.86 -2.58
CA PRO A 760 -34.90 1.99 -3.12
C PRO A 760 -34.74 0.75 -2.23
N TRP A 761 -34.56 -0.41 -2.84
CA TRP A 761 -34.42 -1.65 -2.10
C TRP A 761 -33.15 -1.63 -1.24
N ASP A 762 -33.30 -1.87 0.07
CA ASP A 762 -32.22 -1.86 1.06
C ASP A 762 -31.29 -3.09 0.97
N GLY A 763 -31.69 -4.13 0.22
CA GLY A 763 -30.97 -5.38 0.08
C GLY A 763 -31.43 -6.48 1.04
N ASN A 764 -32.45 -6.25 1.87
CA ASN A 764 -33.05 -7.31 2.66
C ASN A 764 -33.99 -8.13 1.78
N VAL A 765 -33.74 -9.44 1.68
CA VAL A 765 -34.60 -10.38 0.95
C VAL A 765 -35.54 -11.03 1.96
N ASP A 766 -36.81 -11.16 1.60
CA ASP A 766 -37.80 -11.86 2.42
C ASP A 766 -37.37 -13.31 2.74
N GLU A 767 -37.49 -13.74 3.99
CA GLU A 767 -37.05 -15.08 4.45
C GLU A 767 -37.73 -16.21 3.66
N ASP A 768 -38.99 -16.06 3.27
CA ASP A 768 -39.71 -17.10 2.55
C ASP A 768 -39.20 -17.21 1.11
N TYR A 769 -38.82 -16.09 0.50
CA TYR A 769 -38.14 -16.09 -0.79
C TYR A 769 -36.78 -16.78 -0.70
N LEU A 770 -35.96 -16.43 0.31
CA LEU A 770 -34.66 -17.05 0.55
C LEU A 770 -34.78 -18.56 0.74
N ARG A 771 -35.71 -19.02 1.59
CA ARG A 771 -35.98 -20.45 1.81
C ARG A 771 -36.40 -21.14 0.52
N SER A 772 -37.28 -20.54 -0.26
CA SER A 772 -37.73 -21.12 -1.53
C SER A 772 -36.58 -21.29 -2.53
N GLU A 773 -35.66 -20.33 -2.60
CA GLU A 773 -34.48 -20.43 -3.47
C GLU A 773 -33.45 -21.42 -2.94
N PHE A 774 -33.20 -21.44 -1.63
CA PHE A 774 -32.34 -22.46 -1.04
C PHE A 774 -32.86 -23.87 -1.27
N ASP A 775 -34.17 -24.08 -1.15
CA ASP A 775 -34.82 -25.36 -1.45
C ASP A 775 -34.74 -25.70 -2.95
N SER A 776 -34.80 -24.70 -3.83
CA SER A 776 -34.63 -24.85 -5.29
C SER A 776 -33.22 -25.30 -5.65
N ILE A 777 -32.22 -24.68 -5.01
CA ILE A 777 -30.79 -24.89 -5.24
C ILE A 777 -30.33 -26.21 -4.64
N SER A 778 -30.74 -26.52 -3.39
CA SER A 778 -30.34 -27.73 -2.67
C SER A 778 -30.90 -29.01 -3.29
N LYS A 779 -32.02 -28.92 -4.03
CA LYS A 779 -32.60 -30.04 -4.80
C LYS A 779 -31.91 -30.29 -6.14
N LYS A 780 -31.11 -29.35 -6.67
CA LYS A 780 -30.32 -29.60 -7.88
C LYS A 780 -29.11 -30.47 -7.52
N PRO A 781 -28.84 -31.57 -8.26
CA PRO A 781 -27.62 -32.33 -8.03
C PRO A 781 -26.41 -31.39 -8.12
N LYS A 782 -25.46 -31.51 -7.18
CA LYS A 782 -24.20 -30.74 -7.18
C LYS A 782 -23.40 -31.10 -8.44
N GLN A 783 -23.77 -30.50 -9.56
CA GLN A 783 -23.11 -30.75 -10.83
C GLN A 783 -21.82 -29.94 -10.88
N HIS A 784 -20.74 -30.61 -11.24
CA HIS A 784 -19.39 -30.05 -11.36
C HIS A 784 -19.20 -29.29 -12.69
N PHE A 785 -20.12 -28.39 -13.07
CA PHE A 785 -19.99 -27.61 -14.30
C PHE A 785 -19.47 -26.19 -14.02
N LEU A 786 -18.69 -25.66 -14.96
CA LEU A 786 -18.31 -24.24 -14.95
C LEU A 786 -19.51 -23.37 -15.36
N SER A 787 -19.69 -22.24 -14.69
CA SER A 787 -20.72 -21.26 -15.07
C SER A 787 -20.35 -20.56 -16.39
N GLU A 788 -21.36 -20.09 -17.14
CA GLU A 788 -21.14 -19.41 -18.43
C GLU A 788 -20.32 -18.13 -18.26
N ALA A 789 -20.57 -17.34 -17.21
CA ALA A 789 -19.81 -16.13 -16.91
C ALA A 789 -18.33 -16.43 -16.65
N ARG A 790 -18.05 -17.53 -15.95
CA ARG A 790 -16.68 -17.97 -15.66
C ARG A 790 -15.95 -18.43 -16.90
N ILE A 791 -16.60 -19.22 -17.76
CA ILE A 791 -16.05 -19.63 -19.06
C ILE A 791 -15.78 -18.41 -19.93
N ASP A 792 -16.74 -17.48 -20.02
CA ASP A 792 -16.58 -16.23 -20.77
C ASP A 792 -15.37 -15.41 -20.27
N MET A 793 -15.20 -15.29 -18.95
CA MET A 793 -14.02 -14.63 -18.37
C MET A 793 -12.72 -15.37 -18.69
N MET A 794 -12.70 -16.71 -18.64
CA MET A 794 -11.52 -17.50 -19.05
C MET A 794 -11.13 -17.22 -20.50
N LEU A 795 -12.12 -17.23 -21.41
CA LEU A 795 -11.93 -16.88 -22.82
C LEU A 795 -11.38 -15.47 -22.97
N LYS A 796 -11.91 -14.49 -22.23
CA LYS A 796 -11.43 -13.09 -22.24
C LYS A 796 -10.01 -12.94 -21.69
N VAL A 797 -9.63 -13.69 -20.66
CA VAL A 797 -8.24 -13.68 -20.14
C VAL A 797 -7.28 -14.24 -21.18
N MET A 798 -7.63 -15.35 -21.85
CA MET A 798 -6.81 -15.93 -22.92
C MET A 798 -6.72 -15.02 -24.14
N TYR A 799 -7.85 -14.43 -24.56
CA TYR A 799 -7.91 -13.43 -25.63
C TYR A 799 -6.97 -12.26 -25.34
N SER A 800 -7.07 -11.70 -24.13
CA SER A 800 -6.23 -10.59 -23.68
C SER A 800 -4.75 -10.94 -23.70
N PHE A 801 -4.38 -12.11 -23.15
CA PHE A 801 -3.02 -12.61 -23.18
C PHE A 801 -2.49 -12.73 -24.62
N ARG A 802 -3.24 -13.37 -25.53
CA ARG A 802 -2.86 -13.51 -26.94
C ARG A 802 -2.66 -12.16 -27.62
N LYS A 803 -3.59 -11.20 -27.44
CA LYS A 803 -3.47 -9.86 -28.04
C LYS A 803 -2.30 -9.04 -27.50
N LEU A 804 -1.92 -9.25 -26.23
CA LEU A 804 -0.79 -8.57 -25.60
C LEU A 804 0.57 -9.19 -25.98
N CYS A 805 0.63 -10.52 -26.07
CA CYS A 805 1.88 -11.27 -26.20
C CYS A 805 2.28 -11.59 -27.64
N LYS A 806 1.33 -11.81 -28.56
CA LYS A 806 1.65 -12.14 -29.97
C LYS A 806 2.62 -11.10 -30.55
N GLY A 807 3.73 -11.58 -31.12
CA GLY A 807 4.80 -10.75 -31.69
C GLY A 807 5.83 -10.22 -30.68
N ARG A 808 5.86 -10.74 -29.46
CA ARG A 808 6.88 -10.42 -28.43
C ARG A 808 7.62 -11.69 -28.01
N ASP A 809 8.85 -11.54 -27.52
CA ASP A 809 9.66 -12.63 -26.95
C ASP A 809 8.93 -13.44 -25.87
N THR A 810 8.00 -12.80 -25.14
CA THR A 810 7.17 -13.49 -24.17
C THR A 810 6.34 -14.60 -24.82
N TRP A 811 5.76 -14.38 -25.99
CA TRP A 811 5.01 -15.43 -26.70
C TRP A 811 5.89 -16.63 -27.02
N ASP A 812 7.11 -16.38 -27.50
CA ASP A 812 8.06 -17.44 -27.84
C ASP A 812 8.43 -18.29 -26.63
N GLN A 813 8.49 -17.71 -25.43
CA GLN A 813 8.69 -18.47 -24.19
C GLN A 813 7.55 -19.47 -23.92
N TYR A 814 6.29 -19.03 -24.08
CA TYR A 814 5.14 -19.94 -23.90
C TYR A 814 5.01 -20.96 -25.03
N GLN A 815 5.42 -20.59 -26.25
CA GLN A 815 5.51 -21.53 -27.37
C GLN A 815 6.55 -22.59 -27.08
N GLN A 816 7.75 -22.24 -26.60
CA GLN A 816 8.78 -23.19 -26.20
C GLN A 816 8.29 -24.13 -25.09
N MET A 817 7.51 -23.62 -24.12
CA MET A 817 6.89 -24.47 -23.10
C MET A 817 5.89 -25.46 -23.71
N ALA A 818 5.05 -25.02 -24.65
CA ALA A 818 4.10 -25.89 -25.34
C ALA A 818 4.82 -26.94 -26.21
N ASP A 819 5.84 -26.53 -26.96
CA ASP A 819 6.65 -27.41 -27.78
C ASP A 819 7.37 -28.47 -26.93
N ALA A 820 7.85 -28.10 -25.73
CA ALA A 820 8.43 -29.05 -24.79
C ALA A 820 7.39 -30.12 -24.35
N MET A 821 6.15 -29.72 -24.08
CA MET A 821 5.06 -30.65 -23.73
C MET A 821 4.70 -31.59 -24.88
N GLU A 822 4.77 -31.13 -26.13
CA GLU A 822 4.54 -31.96 -27.31
C GLU A 822 5.64 -33.02 -27.54
N ASN A 823 6.87 -32.69 -27.16
CA ASN A 823 8.06 -33.54 -27.34
C ASN A 823 8.49 -34.24 -26.02
N VAL A 824 7.54 -34.52 -25.13
CA VAL A 824 7.81 -35.17 -23.82
C VAL A 824 8.52 -36.53 -23.96
N ASP A 825 8.33 -37.22 -25.09
CA ASP A 825 8.98 -38.49 -25.39
C ASP A 825 10.51 -38.34 -25.59
N ASP A 826 10.97 -37.16 -26.04
CA ASP A 826 12.36 -36.90 -26.42
C ASP A 826 13.17 -36.20 -25.32
N VAL A 827 12.54 -35.32 -24.54
CA VAL A 827 13.21 -34.47 -23.54
C VAL A 827 12.43 -34.47 -22.23
N PRO A 828 13.08 -34.72 -21.07
CA PRO A 828 12.42 -34.59 -19.76
C PRO A 828 11.86 -33.20 -19.56
N LEU A 829 10.59 -33.11 -19.17
CA LEU A 829 9.94 -31.84 -18.85
C LEU A 829 10.53 -31.25 -17.57
N ASP A 830 10.99 -30.01 -17.66
CA ASP A 830 11.46 -29.22 -16.52
C ASP A 830 10.63 -27.94 -16.44
N PHE A 831 9.77 -27.86 -15.43
CA PHE A 831 8.99 -26.66 -15.10
C PHE A 831 9.60 -25.87 -13.94
N SER A 832 10.87 -26.09 -13.61
CA SER A 832 11.56 -25.35 -12.56
C SER A 832 11.88 -23.91 -12.98
N THR A 833 12.24 -23.08 -11.99
CA THR A 833 12.74 -21.73 -12.26
C THR A 833 14.02 -21.72 -13.10
N LYS A 834 14.79 -22.82 -13.14
CA LYS A 834 15.98 -22.93 -13.99
C LYS A 834 15.62 -23.02 -15.48
N ALA A 835 14.46 -23.58 -15.79
CA ALA A 835 13.89 -23.64 -17.14
C ALA A 835 13.15 -22.36 -17.54
N GLY A 836 13.21 -21.29 -16.72
CA GLY A 836 12.55 -20.01 -17.01
C GLY A 836 11.08 -19.96 -16.62
N VAL A 837 10.57 -20.94 -15.86
CA VAL A 837 9.21 -20.95 -15.32
C VAL A 837 9.22 -20.33 -13.92
N ASP A 838 8.89 -19.06 -13.80
CA ASP A 838 8.83 -18.34 -12.51
C ASP A 838 7.62 -18.76 -11.65
N GLY A 839 6.54 -19.24 -12.27
CA GLY A 839 5.27 -19.61 -11.64
C GLY A 839 4.54 -20.74 -12.36
N MET A 840 3.92 -21.68 -11.65
CA MET A 840 3.17 -22.75 -12.32
C MET A 840 1.88 -22.25 -12.97
N SER A 841 1.33 -21.12 -12.53
CA SER A 841 0.24 -20.46 -13.26
C SER A 841 0.63 -20.14 -14.72
N GLN A 842 1.91 -19.99 -15.05
CA GLN A 842 2.37 -19.82 -16.44
C GLN A 842 2.06 -21.05 -17.30
N VAL A 843 2.20 -22.25 -16.72
CA VAL A 843 1.86 -23.50 -17.39
C VAL A 843 0.37 -23.51 -17.78
N ALA A 844 -0.51 -22.90 -16.98
CA ALA A 844 -1.92 -22.74 -17.35
C ALA A 844 -2.10 -21.93 -18.64
N LEU A 845 -1.34 -20.85 -18.86
CA LEU A 845 -1.38 -20.08 -20.11
C LEU A 845 -0.82 -20.88 -21.28
N ALA A 846 0.28 -21.60 -21.08
CA ALA A 846 0.85 -22.48 -22.11
C ALA A 846 -0.18 -23.53 -22.54
N LEU A 847 -0.81 -24.23 -21.60
CA LEU A 847 -1.83 -25.25 -21.88
C LEU A 847 -3.06 -24.68 -22.57
N MET A 848 -3.62 -23.59 -22.04
CA MET A 848 -4.95 -23.11 -22.42
C MET A 848 -4.93 -22.17 -23.62
N ALA A 849 -3.92 -21.29 -23.73
CA ALA A 849 -3.88 -20.20 -24.71
C ALA A 849 -2.92 -20.44 -25.89
N VAL A 850 -1.98 -21.37 -25.76
CA VAL A 850 -0.97 -21.69 -26.80
C VAL A 850 -1.18 -23.10 -27.32
N LEU A 851 -1.06 -24.11 -26.45
CA LEU A 851 -1.12 -25.52 -26.83
C LEU A 851 -2.45 -25.93 -27.46
N THR A 852 -3.57 -25.32 -27.05
CA THR A 852 -4.90 -25.60 -27.66
C THR A 852 -5.00 -25.23 -29.15
N GLU A 853 -4.03 -24.49 -29.69
CA GLU A 853 -3.90 -24.21 -31.13
C GLU A 853 -3.13 -25.30 -31.89
N SER A 854 -2.39 -26.14 -31.16
CA SER A 854 -1.54 -27.18 -31.75
C SER A 854 -2.36 -28.32 -32.34
N LYS A 855 -1.87 -28.86 -33.45
CA LYS A 855 -2.39 -30.10 -34.06
C LYS A 855 -2.13 -31.32 -33.17
N ASN A 856 -1.12 -31.24 -32.30
CA ASN A 856 -0.73 -32.32 -31.39
C ASN A 856 -1.35 -32.19 -30.00
N ALA A 857 -2.19 -31.17 -29.76
CA ALA A 857 -2.77 -30.89 -28.45
C ALA A 857 -3.43 -32.13 -27.82
N THR A 858 -4.18 -32.90 -28.61
CA THR A 858 -4.85 -34.13 -28.15
C THR A 858 -3.85 -35.15 -27.61
N LYS A 859 -2.71 -35.36 -28.28
CA LYS A 859 -1.64 -36.27 -27.82
C LYS A 859 -1.09 -35.82 -26.46
N VAL A 860 -0.92 -34.51 -26.27
CA VAL A 860 -0.44 -33.96 -24.98
C VAL A 860 -1.45 -34.18 -23.88
N PHE A 861 -2.75 -33.95 -24.12
CA PHE A 861 -3.80 -34.14 -23.12
C PHE A 861 -4.07 -35.63 -22.78
N GLU A 862 -3.71 -36.55 -23.67
CA GLU A 862 -3.70 -38.00 -23.44
C GLU A 862 -2.44 -38.47 -22.67
N SER A 863 -1.38 -37.66 -22.61
CA SER A 863 -0.12 -38.04 -21.94
C SER A 863 -0.20 -37.85 -20.43
N LYS A 864 -0.12 -38.97 -19.69
CA LYS A 864 0.00 -38.97 -18.23
C LYS A 864 1.31 -38.31 -17.76
N ASP A 865 2.40 -38.45 -18.52
CA ASP A 865 3.72 -37.94 -18.13
C ASP A 865 3.75 -36.41 -18.00
N VAL A 866 3.05 -35.71 -18.90
CA VAL A 866 2.96 -34.25 -18.88
C VAL A 866 2.21 -33.78 -17.64
N LEU A 867 1.03 -34.36 -17.36
CA LEU A 867 0.25 -34.04 -16.17
C LEU A 867 1.05 -34.36 -14.90
N MET A 868 1.76 -35.48 -14.86
CA MET A 868 2.59 -35.87 -13.73
C MET A 868 3.75 -34.90 -13.49
N ALA A 869 4.43 -34.43 -14.54
CA ALA A 869 5.49 -33.43 -14.42
C ALA A 869 4.96 -32.12 -13.81
N ILE A 870 3.76 -31.69 -14.20
CA ILE A 870 3.09 -30.49 -13.65
C ILE A 870 2.77 -30.69 -12.15
N LEU A 871 2.16 -31.82 -11.80
CA LEU A 871 1.77 -32.13 -10.43
C LEU A 871 2.98 -32.21 -9.49
N LYS A 872 4.08 -32.83 -9.96
CA LYS A 872 5.33 -32.93 -9.20
C LYS A 872 5.94 -31.56 -8.93
N GLU A 873 6.07 -30.71 -9.94
CA GLU A 873 6.64 -29.37 -9.74
C GLU A 873 5.74 -28.48 -8.88
N GLU A 874 4.41 -28.56 -9.02
CA GLU A 874 3.50 -27.79 -8.17
C GLU A 874 3.57 -28.24 -6.70
N CYS A 875 3.59 -29.55 -6.44
CA CYS A 875 3.78 -30.06 -5.08
C CYS A 875 5.13 -29.61 -4.51
N ALA A 876 6.19 -29.60 -5.32
CA ALA A 876 7.49 -29.10 -4.92
C ALA A 876 7.47 -27.60 -4.57
N ARG A 877 6.78 -26.77 -5.35
CA ARG A 877 6.64 -25.33 -5.10
C ARG A 877 5.80 -25.03 -3.88
N ASP A 878 4.65 -25.69 -3.74
CA ASP A 878 3.78 -25.45 -2.60
C ASP A 878 4.44 -25.93 -1.29
N ALA A 879 5.17 -27.05 -1.32
CA ALA A 879 6.02 -27.48 -0.20
C ALA A 879 7.05 -26.40 0.16
N ARG A 880 7.82 -25.89 -0.81
CA ARG A 880 8.79 -24.79 -0.59
C ARG A 880 8.13 -23.59 0.07
N SER A 881 6.96 -23.19 -0.41
CA SER A 881 6.22 -22.02 0.10
C SER A 881 5.77 -22.25 1.54
N ARG A 882 5.12 -23.39 1.82
CA ARG A 882 4.62 -23.76 3.16
C ARG A 882 5.72 -23.76 4.20
N PHE A 883 6.80 -24.51 3.97
CA PHE A 883 7.89 -24.60 4.95
C PHE A 883 8.61 -23.26 5.16
N ARG A 884 8.72 -22.42 4.12
CA ARG A 884 9.26 -21.06 4.29
C ARG A 884 8.34 -20.17 5.11
N MET A 885 7.04 -20.20 4.88
CA MET A 885 6.09 -19.42 5.68
C MET A 885 6.16 -19.82 7.15
N GLU A 886 6.29 -21.11 7.43
CA GLU A 886 6.40 -21.64 8.78
C GLU A 886 7.70 -21.27 9.52
N THR A 887 8.76 -20.90 8.79
CA THR A 887 10.07 -20.52 9.37
C THR A 887 10.39 -19.04 9.24
N GLY A 888 9.38 -18.20 8.92
CA GLY A 888 9.58 -16.76 8.75
C GLY A 888 10.37 -16.38 7.48
N GLY A 889 10.45 -17.29 6.50
CA GLY A 889 11.09 -17.09 5.20
C GLY A 889 12.52 -17.60 5.09
N GLU A 890 13.12 -18.09 6.17
CA GLU A 890 14.51 -18.56 6.17
C GLU A 890 14.67 -19.90 5.43
N LYS A 891 15.43 -19.86 4.32
CA LYS A 891 15.62 -21.02 3.43
C LYS A 891 16.21 -22.24 4.16
N GLU A 892 17.25 -22.06 4.97
CA GLU A 892 17.92 -23.18 5.64
C GLU A 892 17.05 -23.77 6.75
N MET A 893 16.36 -22.92 7.52
CA MET A 893 15.39 -23.39 8.52
C MET A 893 14.23 -24.14 7.85
N ALA A 894 13.72 -23.66 6.71
CA ALA A 894 12.67 -24.35 5.96
C ALA A 894 13.13 -25.73 5.49
N ARG A 895 14.37 -25.84 4.97
CA ARG A 895 15.01 -27.09 4.60
C ARG A 895 15.14 -28.04 5.79
N GLN A 896 15.61 -27.54 6.94
CA GLN A 896 15.71 -28.35 8.16
C GLN A 896 14.33 -28.85 8.62
N LYS A 897 13.33 -27.97 8.64
CA LYS A 897 11.97 -28.32 9.06
C LYS A 897 11.30 -29.32 8.13
N ALA A 898 11.51 -29.21 6.82
CA ALA A 898 11.08 -30.19 5.83
C ALA A 898 11.71 -31.57 6.08
N MET A 899 12.99 -31.61 6.41
CA MET A 899 13.71 -32.85 6.75
C MET A 899 13.23 -33.47 8.07
N GLU A 900 12.98 -32.64 9.08
CA GLU A 900 12.38 -33.10 10.35
C GLU A 900 10.97 -33.66 10.12
N PHE A 901 10.17 -33.03 9.24
CA PHE A 901 8.86 -33.54 8.85
C PHE A 901 8.97 -34.92 8.18
N LEU A 902 9.88 -35.10 7.21
CA LEU A 902 10.11 -36.39 6.55
C LEU A 902 10.60 -37.47 7.53
N THR A 903 11.52 -37.11 8.43
CA THR A 903 12.04 -38.02 9.47
C THR A 903 10.91 -38.53 10.36
N LYS A 904 10.01 -37.64 10.79
CA LYS A 904 8.83 -38.00 11.59
C LYS A 904 7.80 -38.80 10.79
N LEU A 905 7.52 -38.38 9.55
CA LEU A 905 6.58 -39.05 8.67
C LEU A 905 6.97 -40.51 8.42
N LEU A 906 8.26 -40.79 8.26
CA LEU A 906 8.80 -42.14 8.02
C LEU A 906 9.21 -42.88 9.31
N GLN A 907 8.91 -42.31 10.47
CA GLN A 907 9.26 -42.83 11.81
C GLN A 907 10.74 -43.24 11.94
N ILE A 908 11.63 -42.47 11.33
CA ILE A 908 13.07 -42.72 11.37
C ILE A 908 13.62 -42.26 12.72
N ALA A 909 14.05 -43.21 13.53
CA ALA A 909 14.63 -42.97 14.84
C ALA A 909 16.15 -43.08 14.83
N LYS A 910 16.83 -42.50 15.81
CA LYS A 910 18.29 -42.50 15.89
C LYS A 910 18.87 -43.91 15.97
N GLU A 911 18.13 -44.81 16.60
CA GLU A 911 18.47 -46.22 16.82
C GLU A 911 18.40 -47.04 15.51
N THR A 912 17.70 -46.52 14.50
CA THR A 912 17.59 -47.17 13.19
C THR A 912 18.62 -46.66 12.19
N ALA A 913 19.31 -45.57 12.51
CA ALA A 913 20.37 -45.01 11.67
C ALA A 913 21.69 -45.75 11.90
N PRO A 914 22.60 -45.78 10.92
CA PRO A 914 23.95 -46.28 11.13
C PRO A 914 24.61 -45.58 12.33
N GLU A 915 25.25 -46.36 13.20
CA GLU A 915 26.01 -45.82 14.32
C GLU A 915 27.36 -45.29 13.84
N THR A 916 27.80 -44.17 14.40
CA THR A 916 29.18 -43.73 14.24
C THR A 916 30.11 -44.70 14.94
N GLN A 917 31.26 -44.95 14.34
CA GLN A 917 32.29 -45.75 15.00
C GLN A 917 32.70 -45.11 16.35
N PRO A 918 33.23 -45.90 17.30
CA PRO A 918 33.78 -45.37 18.55
C PRO A 918 34.70 -44.16 18.31
N PHE A 919 34.80 -43.27 19.30
CA PHE A 919 35.51 -41.99 19.21
C PHE A 919 36.92 -42.09 18.57
N MET A 920 37.63 -43.19 18.83
CA MET A 920 39.01 -43.43 18.38
C MET A 920 39.13 -44.14 17.02
N GLU A 921 38.03 -44.64 16.45
CA GLU A 921 38.03 -45.41 15.21
C GLU A 921 37.68 -44.53 14.02
N SER A 922 38.31 -44.76 12.87
CA SER A 922 37.98 -44.04 11.64
C SER A 922 36.62 -44.48 11.12
N GLU A 923 35.79 -43.53 10.68
CA GLU A 923 34.55 -43.88 9.99
C GLU A 923 34.85 -44.61 8.67
N PRO A 924 34.07 -45.65 8.31
CA PRO A 924 34.16 -46.29 7.00
C PRO A 924 33.79 -45.34 5.85
N PRO A 925 34.14 -45.68 4.59
CA PRO A 925 33.72 -44.91 3.42
C PRO A 925 32.21 -44.69 3.40
N ILE A 926 31.77 -43.47 3.10
CA ILE A 926 30.36 -43.05 3.17
C ILE A 926 29.49 -43.92 2.25
N GLU A 927 30.03 -44.33 1.11
CA GLU A 927 29.39 -45.20 0.15
C GLU A 927 29.08 -46.57 0.74
N ASN A 928 30.00 -47.13 1.55
CA ASN A 928 29.77 -48.42 2.23
C ASN A 928 28.69 -48.29 3.30
N VAL A 929 28.76 -47.22 4.12
CA VAL A 929 27.73 -46.96 5.13
C VAL A 929 26.35 -46.80 4.49
N ARG A 930 26.29 -46.11 3.35
CA ARG A 930 25.04 -45.91 2.60
C ARG A 930 24.52 -47.21 1.98
N LEU A 931 25.40 -48.08 1.47
CA LEU A 931 25.02 -49.39 0.94
C LEU A 931 24.48 -50.32 2.04
N ASP A 932 25.06 -50.26 3.24
CA ASP A 932 24.66 -51.05 4.40
C ASP A 932 23.47 -50.43 5.18
N CYS A 933 23.09 -49.20 4.83
CA CYS A 933 22.01 -48.47 5.50
C CYS A 933 20.65 -49.05 5.11
N ARG A 934 19.86 -49.42 6.13
CA ARG A 934 18.51 -49.95 5.93
C ARG A 934 17.62 -48.91 5.26
N ASP A 935 16.71 -49.40 4.43
CA ASP A 935 15.73 -48.62 3.68
C ASP A 935 14.28 -48.92 4.10
N ASP A 936 14.09 -49.77 5.11
CA ASP A 936 12.78 -50.05 5.71
C ASP A 936 12.17 -48.77 6.30
N TYR A 937 10.84 -48.63 6.28
CA TYR A 937 10.17 -47.47 6.86
C TYR A 937 8.77 -47.82 7.38
N GLN A 938 8.26 -47.00 8.29
CA GLN A 938 6.86 -47.02 8.71
C GLN A 938 6.28 -45.62 8.56
N VAL A 939 5.15 -45.50 7.88
CA VAL A 939 4.50 -44.21 7.71
C VAL A 939 3.67 -43.88 8.95
N ASP A 940 3.92 -42.71 9.53
CA ASP A 940 3.03 -42.13 10.53
C ASP A 940 1.68 -41.80 9.89
N THR A 941 0.65 -42.56 10.28
CA THR A 941 -0.68 -42.46 9.68
C THR A 941 -1.34 -41.10 9.90
N ASP A 942 -1.04 -40.40 11.00
CA ASP A 942 -1.65 -39.10 11.30
C ASP A 942 -0.98 -37.98 10.49
N MET A 943 0.33 -38.02 10.32
CA MET A 943 1.05 -37.11 9.41
C MET A 943 0.69 -37.38 7.95
N GLY A 944 0.59 -38.66 7.53
CA GLY A 944 0.12 -39.04 6.20
C GLY A 944 -1.29 -38.49 5.90
N ARG A 945 -2.21 -38.57 6.88
CA ARG A 945 -3.56 -38.00 6.78
C ARG A 945 -3.57 -36.47 6.61
N GLN A 946 -2.54 -35.75 7.05
CA GLN A 946 -2.41 -34.31 6.82
C GLN A 946 -1.90 -33.98 5.41
N LEU A 947 -1.02 -34.84 4.88
CA LEU A 947 -0.42 -34.69 3.54
C LEU A 947 -1.45 -34.92 2.42
N ILE A 948 -2.32 -35.92 2.59
CA ILE A 948 -3.28 -36.35 1.57
C ILE A 948 -4.25 -35.24 1.15
N PRO A 949 -4.96 -34.52 2.05
CA PRO A 949 -5.87 -33.43 1.65
C PRO A 949 -5.17 -32.31 0.90
N TRP A 950 -3.91 -32.01 1.27
CA TRP A 950 -3.10 -30.99 0.63
C TRP A 950 -2.81 -31.35 -0.83
N VAL A 951 -2.23 -32.52 -1.08
CA VAL A 951 -1.91 -32.96 -2.45
C VAL A 951 -3.18 -33.18 -3.26
N ARG A 952 -4.24 -33.71 -2.64
CA ARG A 952 -5.55 -33.87 -3.28
C ARG A 952 -6.11 -32.56 -3.80
N ASP A 953 -5.96 -31.45 -3.06
CA ASP A 953 -6.40 -30.13 -3.52
C ASP A 953 -5.61 -29.66 -4.74
N ILE A 954 -4.27 -29.83 -4.72
CA ILE A 954 -3.40 -29.54 -5.87
C ILE A 954 -3.82 -30.35 -7.09
N CYS A 955 -3.93 -31.68 -6.95
CA CYS A 955 -4.32 -32.57 -8.03
C CYS A 955 -5.70 -32.20 -8.58
N ARG A 956 -6.67 -31.92 -7.71
CA ARG A 956 -8.02 -31.52 -8.12
C ARG A 956 -8.01 -30.24 -8.96
N LYS A 957 -7.27 -29.21 -8.54
CA LYS A 957 -7.14 -27.95 -9.26
C LYS A 957 -6.57 -28.14 -10.66
N TRP A 958 -5.48 -28.90 -10.77
CA TRP A 958 -4.81 -29.16 -12.04
C TRP A 958 -5.59 -30.10 -12.95
N CYS A 959 -6.23 -31.15 -12.41
CA CYS A 959 -7.09 -32.06 -13.17
C CYS A 959 -8.28 -31.33 -13.83
N ARG A 960 -8.86 -30.35 -13.13
CA ARG A 960 -9.90 -29.49 -13.71
C ARG A 960 -9.39 -28.64 -14.84
N LEU A 961 -8.29 -27.93 -14.60
CA LEU A 961 -7.66 -27.10 -15.61
C LEU A 961 -7.33 -27.93 -16.85
N TRP A 962 -6.77 -29.13 -16.65
CA TRP A 962 -6.48 -30.11 -17.69
C TRP A 962 -7.72 -30.49 -18.49
N SER A 963 -8.83 -30.84 -17.81
CA SER A 963 -10.10 -31.21 -18.45
C SER A 963 -10.67 -30.07 -19.30
N VAL A 964 -10.57 -28.83 -18.82
CA VAL A 964 -11.05 -27.67 -19.57
C VAL A 964 -10.15 -27.38 -20.77
N ALA A 965 -8.83 -27.52 -20.61
CA ALA A 965 -7.86 -27.35 -21.69
C ALA A 965 -8.04 -28.39 -22.80
N GLU A 966 -8.23 -29.67 -22.44
CA GLU A 966 -8.54 -30.77 -23.33
C GLU A 966 -9.83 -30.52 -24.10
N LYS A 967 -10.91 -30.13 -23.41
CA LYS A 967 -12.19 -29.83 -24.06
C LYS A 967 -12.06 -28.62 -24.99
N LEU A 968 -11.34 -27.58 -24.59
CA LEU A 968 -11.10 -26.39 -25.42
C LEU A 968 -10.32 -26.76 -26.69
N ALA A 969 -9.25 -27.54 -26.59
CA ALA A 969 -8.50 -28.03 -27.74
C ALA A 969 -9.39 -28.87 -28.70
N SER A 970 -10.26 -29.73 -28.14
CA SER A 970 -11.23 -30.51 -28.92
C SER A 970 -12.25 -29.63 -29.66
N VAL A 971 -12.72 -28.54 -29.03
CA VAL A 971 -13.64 -27.58 -29.65
C VAL A 971 -12.94 -26.77 -30.74
N LEU A 972 -11.72 -26.29 -30.47
CA LEU A 972 -10.97 -25.45 -31.40
C LEU A 972 -10.46 -26.21 -32.62
N SER A 973 -10.01 -27.46 -32.45
CA SER A 973 -9.61 -28.32 -33.57
C SER A 973 -10.73 -28.60 -34.58
N LYS A 974 -11.99 -28.53 -34.14
CA LYS A 974 -13.19 -28.66 -34.99
C LYS A 974 -13.60 -27.33 -35.64
N ARG A 975 -13.12 -26.19 -35.13
CA ARG A 975 -13.44 -24.85 -35.65
C ARG A 975 -12.46 -24.49 -36.76
N VAL A 976 -12.96 -24.18 -37.96
CA VAL A 976 -12.11 -23.69 -39.05
C VAL A 976 -11.46 -22.37 -38.64
N GLY A 977 -10.13 -22.30 -38.68
CA GLY A 977 -9.35 -21.15 -38.22
C GLY A 977 -9.05 -21.13 -36.71
N GLY A 978 -9.50 -22.15 -35.95
CA GLY A 978 -9.14 -22.34 -34.54
C GLY A 978 -9.30 -21.09 -33.68
N TRP A 979 -8.22 -20.67 -33.03
CA TRP A 979 -8.19 -19.47 -32.19
C TRP A 979 -8.40 -18.17 -32.95
N GLU A 980 -7.87 -18.03 -34.17
CA GLU A 980 -8.07 -16.79 -34.95
C GLU A 980 -9.54 -16.56 -35.24
N GLN A 981 -10.28 -17.64 -35.52
CA GLN A 981 -11.72 -17.54 -35.70
C GLN A 981 -12.43 -17.22 -34.38
N LEU A 982 -12.05 -17.88 -33.28
CA LEU A 982 -12.62 -17.56 -31.97
C LEU A 982 -12.37 -16.10 -31.55
N GLU A 983 -11.16 -15.55 -31.79
CA GLU A 983 -10.85 -14.13 -31.55
C GLU A 983 -11.80 -13.22 -32.34
N ARG A 984 -12.03 -13.51 -33.63
CA ARG A 984 -12.99 -12.76 -34.46
C ARG A 984 -14.42 -12.88 -33.95
N ASP A 985 -14.82 -14.07 -33.50
CA ASP A 985 -16.16 -14.30 -32.96
C ASP A 985 -16.36 -13.56 -31.64
N MET A 986 -15.35 -13.52 -30.77
CA MET A 986 -15.37 -12.73 -29.53
C MET A 986 -15.47 -11.23 -29.79
N GLU A 987 -14.75 -10.72 -30.79
CA GLU A 987 -14.84 -9.32 -31.24
C GLU A 987 -16.21 -9.02 -31.83
N THR A 988 -16.84 -10.00 -32.50
CA THR A 988 -18.19 -9.86 -33.05
C THR A 988 -19.25 -9.77 -31.97
N GLY A 989 -19.17 -10.59 -30.92
CA GLY A 989 -20.19 -10.63 -29.87
C GLY A 989 -20.35 -11.96 -29.16
N MET A 990 -20.98 -11.94 -27.98
CA MET A 990 -21.20 -13.14 -27.15
C MET A 990 -21.97 -14.24 -27.89
N SER A 991 -22.91 -13.88 -28.76
CA SER A 991 -23.68 -14.84 -29.56
C SER A 991 -22.84 -15.62 -30.56
N SER A 992 -21.73 -15.06 -31.04
CA SER A 992 -20.90 -15.65 -32.11
C SER A 992 -19.97 -16.76 -31.62
N TYR A 993 -19.67 -16.81 -30.31
CA TYR A 993 -18.89 -17.89 -29.67
C TYR A 993 -19.66 -18.61 -28.57
N ALA A 994 -20.99 -18.42 -28.51
CA ALA A 994 -21.86 -19.10 -27.55
C ALA A 994 -21.76 -20.62 -27.69
N ASP A 995 -21.47 -21.14 -28.88
CA ASP A 995 -21.21 -22.56 -29.13
C ASP A 995 -20.01 -23.07 -28.31
N VAL A 996 -18.92 -22.30 -28.24
CA VAL A 996 -17.73 -22.65 -27.43
C VAL A 996 -18.09 -22.64 -25.95
N VAL A 997 -18.82 -21.61 -25.50
CA VAL A 997 -19.25 -21.51 -24.09
C VAL A 997 -20.12 -22.72 -23.71
N GLN A 998 -21.09 -23.10 -24.55
CA GLN A 998 -21.96 -24.24 -24.29
C GLN A 998 -21.20 -25.57 -24.31
N GLU A 999 -20.23 -25.74 -25.21
CA GLU A 999 -19.40 -26.95 -25.24
C GLU A 999 -18.48 -27.05 -24.02
N LEU A 1000 -17.88 -25.95 -23.57
CA LEU A 1000 -17.07 -25.94 -22.34
C LEU A 1000 -17.91 -26.13 -21.09
N LYS A 1001 -19.14 -25.62 -21.06
CA LYS A 1001 -20.10 -25.85 -19.97
C LYS A 1001 -20.46 -27.34 -19.83
N ARG A 1002 -20.46 -28.07 -20.94
CA ARG A 1002 -20.66 -29.53 -20.99
C ARG A 1002 -19.39 -30.33 -20.71
N ALA A 1003 -18.25 -29.68 -20.44
CA ALA A 1003 -17.02 -30.38 -20.09
C ALA A 1003 -17.23 -31.19 -18.80
N GLU A 1004 -16.96 -32.48 -18.86
CA GLU A 1004 -16.88 -33.31 -17.66
C GLU A 1004 -15.55 -33.00 -16.97
N LEU A 1005 -15.63 -32.33 -15.82
CA LEU A 1005 -14.44 -32.02 -15.03
C LEU A 1005 -13.93 -33.30 -14.37
N LYS A 1006 -12.91 -33.91 -14.97
CA LYS A 1006 -12.29 -35.13 -14.49
C LYS A 1006 -11.68 -34.90 -13.10
N THR A 1007 -11.89 -35.85 -12.20
CA THR A 1007 -11.26 -35.89 -10.89
C THR A 1007 -9.87 -36.51 -10.97
N PRO A 1008 -9.02 -36.38 -9.92
CA PRO A 1008 -7.77 -37.13 -9.87
C PRO A 1008 -7.96 -38.63 -10.07
N ARG A 1009 -9.09 -39.19 -9.62
CA ARG A 1009 -9.41 -40.61 -9.83
C ARG A 1009 -9.60 -40.94 -11.32
N ASP A 1010 -10.26 -40.05 -12.05
CA ASP A 1010 -10.58 -40.27 -13.47
C ASP A 1010 -9.35 -40.11 -14.38
N LEU A 1011 -8.40 -39.23 -14.01
CA LEU A 1011 -7.19 -38.98 -14.80
C LEU A 1011 -6.00 -39.87 -14.42
N LEU A 1012 -5.91 -40.29 -13.16
CA LEU A 1012 -4.76 -41.01 -12.63
C LEU A 1012 -5.07 -42.48 -12.32
N GLY A 1013 -6.34 -42.89 -12.32
CA GLY A 1013 -6.74 -44.29 -12.19
C GLY A 1013 -6.24 -45.15 -13.36
N ASN A 1014 -6.04 -46.44 -13.10
CA ASN A 1014 -5.72 -47.41 -14.15
C ASN A 1014 -6.96 -47.68 -15.02
N ASP A 1015 -6.76 -47.58 -16.34
CA ASP A 1015 -7.82 -47.82 -17.32
C ASP A 1015 -8.23 -49.30 -17.33
N GLU A 1016 -9.56 -49.49 -17.38
CA GLU A 1016 -10.31 -50.70 -17.69
C GLU A 1016 -10.34 -51.84 -16.64
N ALA A 1017 -11.56 -52.06 -16.12
CA ALA A 1017 -12.09 -53.33 -15.59
C ALA A 1017 -11.95 -53.69 -14.08
N SER A 1018 -11.45 -52.82 -13.19
CA SER A 1018 -11.67 -53.03 -11.75
C SER A 1018 -12.70 -52.05 -11.21
N GLU A 1019 -13.87 -52.55 -10.80
CA GLU A 1019 -14.85 -51.82 -9.96
C GLU A 1019 -14.29 -51.46 -8.55
N GLY A 1020 -12.96 -51.30 -8.42
CA GLY A 1020 -12.26 -51.23 -7.15
C GLY A 1020 -10.84 -50.69 -7.27
N CYS A 1021 -10.60 -49.57 -7.97
CA CYS A 1021 -9.46 -48.73 -7.59
C CYS A 1021 -9.66 -48.37 -6.11
N ASP A 1022 -8.88 -49.00 -5.25
CA ASP A 1022 -9.00 -48.90 -3.80
C ASP A 1022 -8.69 -47.45 -3.40
N LEU A 1023 -9.51 -46.87 -2.53
CA LEU A 1023 -9.26 -45.55 -1.95
C LEU A 1023 -7.86 -45.48 -1.34
N SER A 1024 -7.31 -46.64 -0.93
CA SER A 1024 -5.93 -46.82 -0.46
C SER A 1024 -4.88 -46.50 -1.53
N GLU A 1025 -5.02 -46.94 -2.78
CA GLU A 1025 -4.02 -46.72 -3.84
C GLU A 1025 -3.85 -45.23 -4.16
N LEU A 1026 -4.98 -44.51 -4.29
CA LEU A 1026 -4.96 -43.07 -4.54
C LEU A 1026 -4.38 -42.28 -3.36
N GLN A 1027 -4.57 -42.77 -2.12
CA GLN A 1027 -3.97 -42.17 -0.93
C GLN A 1027 -2.44 -42.37 -0.91
N THR A 1028 -1.97 -43.56 -1.29
CA THR A 1028 -0.54 -43.85 -1.43
C THR A 1028 0.10 -42.95 -2.48
N PHE A 1029 -0.53 -42.81 -3.65
CA PHE A 1029 -0.07 -41.90 -4.70
C PHE A 1029 0.05 -40.44 -4.21
N PHE A 1030 -1.00 -39.92 -3.56
CA PHE A 1030 -0.95 -38.56 -3.02
C PHE A 1030 0.14 -38.39 -1.97
N MET A 1031 0.37 -39.40 -1.15
CA MET A 1031 1.44 -39.38 -0.16
C MET A 1031 2.81 -39.32 -0.82
N GLN A 1032 3.08 -40.17 -1.80
CA GLN A 1032 4.34 -40.19 -2.54
C GLN A 1032 4.61 -38.87 -3.25
N LEU A 1033 3.62 -38.31 -3.93
CA LEU A 1033 3.74 -37.03 -4.62
C LEU A 1033 4.04 -35.87 -3.64
N GLY A 1034 3.42 -35.91 -2.46
CA GLY A 1034 3.73 -34.99 -1.37
C GLY A 1034 5.16 -35.14 -0.86
N VAL A 1035 5.64 -36.36 -0.64
CA VAL A 1035 7.02 -36.64 -0.22
C VAL A 1035 8.03 -36.18 -1.29
N GLU A 1036 7.77 -36.51 -2.55
CA GLU A 1036 8.59 -36.08 -3.69
C GLU A 1036 8.71 -34.55 -3.73
N GLY A 1037 7.58 -33.84 -3.58
CA GLY A 1037 7.55 -32.38 -3.51
C GLY A 1037 8.34 -31.82 -2.32
N ILE A 1038 8.28 -32.45 -1.14
CA ILE A 1038 9.05 -32.01 0.03
C ILE A 1038 10.55 -32.23 -0.20
N VAL A 1039 10.95 -33.38 -0.73
CA VAL A 1039 12.37 -33.75 -0.92
C VAL A 1039 13.05 -32.85 -1.96
N PHE A 1040 12.46 -32.74 -3.15
CA PHE A 1040 13.06 -32.02 -4.26
C PHE A 1040 12.76 -30.52 -4.21
N GLY A 1041 11.62 -30.15 -3.64
CA GLY A 1041 11.22 -28.78 -3.42
C GLY A 1041 11.83 -28.18 -2.15
N ALA A 1042 11.22 -28.45 -1.00
CA ALA A 1042 11.53 -27.76 0.26
C ALA A 1042 12.92 -28.11 0.81
N ALA A 1043 13.29 -29.38 0.69
CA ALA A 1043 14.52 -29.90 1.26
C ALA A 1043 15.71 -29.83 0.28
N GLU A 1044 15.46 -29.51 -1.00
CA GLU A 1044 16.43 -29.35 -2.09
C GLU A 1044 17.55 -30.41 -2.03
N SER A 1045 17.14 -31.68 -1.94
CA SER A 1045 18.06 -32.79 -1.74
C SER A 1045 18.11 -33.70 -2.96
N SER A 1046 19.31 -34.00 -3.42
CA SER A 1046 19.55 -35.05 -4.40
C SER A 1046 19.50 -36.40 -3.67
N LEU A 1047 18.69 -37.33 -4.15
CA LEU A 1047 18.66 -38.72 -3.67
C LEU A 1047 19.68 -39.54 -4.47
N PRO A 1048 20.84 -39.93 -3.90
CA PRO A 1048 21.86 -40.66 -4.66
C PRO A 1048 21.37 -42.06 -5.02
N GLY A 1049 21.40 -42.40 -6.31
CA GLY A 1049 20.95 -43.70 -6.83
C GLY A 1049 19.47 -43.77 -7.21
N TYR A 1050 18.68 -42.71 -6.95
CA TYR A 1050 17.31 -42.61 -7.43
C TYR A 1050 17.29 -42.06 -8.86
N ASN A 1051 16.85 -42.88 -9.81
CA ASN A 1051 16.54 -42.45 -11.17
C ASN A 1051 15.03 -42.16 -11.25
N ASN A 1052 14.62 -41.04 -11.88
CA ASN A 1052 13.22 -40.63 -12.04
C ASN A 1052 12.30 -41.66 -12.77
N LYS A 1053 12.83 -42.82 -13.18
CA LYS A 1053 12.13 -43.94 -13.82
C LYS A 1053 11.98 -45.18 -12.93
N ALA A 1054 12.43 -45.13 -11.68
CA ALA A 1054 12.35 -46.25 -10.72
C ALA A 1054 10.92 -46.42 -10.15
N GLU A 1055 10.59 -47.61 -9.64
CA GLU A 1055 9.24 -47.95 -9.17
C GLU A 1055 8.86 -47.17 -7.89
N GLU A 1056 7.55 -47.06 -7.62
CA GLU A 1056 6.99 -46.26 -6.52
C GLU A 1056 7.56 -46.57 -5.13
N ASP A 1057 7.88 -47.84 -4.84
CA ASP A 1057 8.47 -48.27 -3.56
C ASP A 1057 9.93 -47.85 -3.40
N ASP A 1058 10.62 -47.49 -4.50
CA ASP A 1058 12.02 -47.06 -4.47
C ASP A 1058 12.18 -45.64 -3.90
N LEU A 1059 11.17 -44.76 -4.06
CA LEU A 1059 11.25 -43.39 -3.58
C LEU A 1059 11.26 -43.31 -2.05
N MET A 1060 10.26 -43.91 -1.40
CA MET A 1060 10.11 -43.86 0.06
C MET A 1060 11.29 -44.52 0.76
N SER A 1061 11.73 -45.66 0.22
CA SER A 1061 12.93 -46.39 0.65
C SER A 1061 14.21 -45.54 0.52
N ALA A 1062 14.38 -44.84 -0.60
CA ALA A 1062 15.50 -43.92 -0.81
C ALA A 1062 15.47 -42.72 0.15
N VAL A 1063 14.29 -42.15 0.41
CA VAL A 1063 14.13 -41.03 1.36
C VAL A 1063 14.42 -41.49 2.79
N ALA A 1064 13.90 -42.66 3.20
CA ALA A 1064 14.18 -43.26 4.50
C ALA A 1064 15.69 -43.45 4.72
N ARG A 1065 16.37 -44.03 3.71
CA ARG A 1065 17.83 -44.21 3.72
C ARG A 1065 18.57 -42.88 3.84
N GLU A 1066 18.16 -41.86 3.09
CA GLU A 1066 18.78 -40.53 3.16
C GLU A 1066 18.55 -39.85 4.53
N MET A 1067 17.35 -40.00 5.14
CA MET A 1067 17.09 -39.46 6.48
C MET A 1067 17.98 -40.13 7.54
N ARG A 1068 18.14 -41.46 7.48
CA ARG A 1068 19.09 -42.19 8.34
C ARG A 1068 20.53 -41.76 8.13
N MET A 1069 20.96 -41.62 6.88
CA MET A 1069 22.32 -41.14 6.58
C MET A 1069 22.58 -39.74 7.13
N ARG A 1070 21.57 -38.87 7.20
CA ARG A 1070 21.70 -37.56 7.83
C ARG A 1070 21.87 -37.63 9.33
N ILE A 1071 21.14 -38.50 10.01
CA ILE A 1071 21.34 -38.76 11.45
C ILE A 1071 22.77 -39.26 11.67
N TYR A 1072 23.25 -40.19 10.82
CA TYR A 1072 24.65 -40.64 10.85
C TYR A 1072 25.62 -39.47 10.64
N PHE A 1073 25.42 -38.61 9.64
CA PHE A 1073 26.29 -37.44 9.42
C PHE A 1073 26.26 -36.44 10.58
N GLN A 1074 25.13 -36.25 11.27
CA GLN A 1074 25.07 -35.47 12.50
C GLN A 1074 25.90 -36.11 13.61
N GLY A 1075 25.83 -37.44 13.74
CA GLY A 1075 26.72 -38.21 14.63
C GLY A 1075 28.19 -38.00 14.28
N VAL A 1076 28.57 -38.13 13.01
CA VAL A 1076 29.95 -37.94 12.54
C VAL A 1076 30.39 -36.50 12.81
N ALA A 1077 29.53 -35.50 12.58
CA ALA A 1077 29.84 -34.11 12.88
C ALA A 1077 30.04 -33.87 14.39
N ALA A 1078 29.21 -34.48 15.23
CA ALA A 1078 29.35 -34.42 16.69
C ALA A 1078 30.66 -35.10 17.14
N LYS A 1079 30.96 -36.30 16.63
CA LYS A 1079 32.23 -37.00 16.85
C LYS A 1079 33.43 -36.18 16.40
N MET A 1080 33.36 -35.55 15.23
CA MET A 1080 34.43 -34.69 14.72
C MET A 1080 34.61 -33.41 15.56
N SER A 1081 33.51 -32.88 16.11
CA SER A 1081 33.56 -31.76 17.06
C SER A 1081 34.25 -32.17 18.36
N GLN A 1082 33.86 -33.32 18.91
CA GLN A 1082 34.53 -33.91 20.07
C GLN A 1082 36.00 -34.25 19.78
N TRP A 1083 36.30 -34.72 18.56
CA TRP A 1083 37.68 -35.03 18.14
C TRP A 1083 38.53 -33.77 18.14
N LYS A 1084 37.96 -32.66 17.67
CA LYS A 1084 38.65 -31.36 17.70
C LYS A 1084 38.96 -30.88 19.12
N SER A 1085 38.10 -31.15 20.11
CA SER A 1085 38.31 -30.73 21.50
C SER A 1085 39.18 -31.69 22.31
N GLU A 1086 39.01 -33.00 22.13
CA GLU A 1086 39.56 -34.05 23.00
C GLU A 1086 40.55 -34.98 22.30
N GLY A 1087 40.56 -35.01 20.96
CA GLY A 1087 41.37 -35.97 20.17
C GLY A 1087 42.86 -35.88 20.48
N GLN A 1088 43.38 -34.67 20.73
CA GLN A 1088 44.78 -34.50 21.13
C GLN A 1088 45.08 -35.19 22.47
N THR A 1089 44.20 -35.03 23.46
CA THR A 1089 44.34 -35.61 24.80
C THR A 1089 44.13 -37.12 24.80
N ALA A 1090 43.19 -37.60 23.99
CA ALA A 1090 42.92 -39.03 23.83
C ALA A 1090 44.09 -39.74 23.13
N THR A 1091 44.57 -39.21 22.01
CA THR A 1091 45.77 -39.71 21.31
C THR A 1091 47.00 -39.64 22.21
N PHE A 1092 47.17 -38.53 22.94
CA PHE A 1092 48.23 -38.41 23.94
C PHE A 1092 48.18 -39.54 24.97
N SER A 1093 47.00 -39.78 25.56
CA SER A 1093 46.84 -40.77 26.62
C SER A 1093 47.10 -42.19 26.14
N GLN A 1094 46.60 -42.55 24.95
CA GLN A 1094 46.83 -43.84 24.31
C GLN A 1094 48.32 -44.04 23.99
N ALA A 1095 48.95 -43.05 23.37
CA ALA A 1095 50.34 -43.12 22.96
C ALA A 1095 51.32 -43.09 24.16
N ARG A 1096 50.90 -42.46 25.27
CA ARG A 1096 51.66 -42.45 26.52
C ARG A 1096 51.85 -43.86 27.10
N VAL A 1097 50.80 -44.68 27.07
CA VAL A 1097 50.82 -46.05 27.61
C VAL A 1097 51.24 -47.13 26.62
N ALA A 1098 51.23 -46.83 25.32
CA ALA A 1098 51.72 -47.73 24.27
C ALA A 1098 53.19 -48.10 24.50
N ASP A 1099 53.62 -49.33 24.22
CA ASP A 1099 55.06 -49.62 24.11
C ASP A 1099 55.65 -49.05 22.81
N ILE A 1100 56.95 -49.20 22.57
CA ILE A 1100 57.60 -48.62 21.38
C ILE A 1100 57.08 -49.20 20.07
N VAL A 1101 56.68 -50.48 20.04
CA VAL A 1101 56.13 -51.14 18.84
C VAL A 1101 54.74 -50.59 18.56
N GLN A 1102 53.89 -50.54 19.59
CA GLN A 1102 52.55 -49.97 19.50
C GLN A 1102 52.58 -48.48 19.17
N PHE A 1103 53.54 -47.72 19.71
CA PHE A 1103 53.70 -46.30 19.39
C PHE A 1103 54.14 -46.10 17.93
N ALA A 1104 55.02 -46.97 17.41
CA ALA A 1104 55.38 -46.97 16.00
C ALA A 1104 54.18 -47.31 15.11
N ASP A 1105 53.32 -48.25 15.52
CA ASP A 1105 52.07 -48.55 14.82
C ASP A 1105 51.10 -47.36 14.83
N LEU A 1106 51.04 -46.59 15.92
CA LEU A 1106 50.23 -45.36 16.03
C LEU A 1106 50.72 -44.21 15.14
N LEU A 1107 52.02 -44.16 14.82
CA LEU A 1107 52.54 -43.25 13.79
C LEU A 1107 52.06 -43.67 12.38
N GLY A 1108 51.59 -44.90 12.25
CA GLY A 1108 51.05 -45.52 11.05
C GLY A 1108 52.12 -46.02 10.10
N ALA A 1109 51.81 -47.06 9.32
CA ALA A 1109 52.64 -47.53 8.21
C ALA A 1109 52.72 -46.53 7.04
N LYS A 1110 52.08 -45.36 7.15
CA LYS A 1110 52.12 -44.32 6.13
C LYS A 1110 53.49 -43.63 6.19
N PRO A 1111 54.19 -43.45 5.06
CA PRO A 1111 55.52 -42.85 5.01
C PRO A 1111 55.52 -41.34 5.32
N HIS A 1112 54.43 -40.77 5.86
CA HIS A 1112 54.28 -39.33 6.06
C HIS A 1112 53.53 -38.95 7.36
N VAL A 1113 54.25 -38.55 8.42
CA VAL A 1113 53.66 -38.12 9.71
C VAL A 1113 52.79 -36.85 9.57
N HIS A 1114 53.01 -36.02 8.54
CA HIS A 1114 52.13 -34.86 8.28
C HIS A 1114 50.82 -35.24 7.56
N GLY A 1115 50.62 -36.53 7.26
CA GLY A 1115 49.33 -37.06 6.82
C GLY A 1115 48.38 -37.33 7.99
N LEU A 1116 48.85 -37.18 9.23
CA LEU A 1116 48.03 -37.22 10.44
C LEU A 1116 47.26 -35.90 10.58
N ASP A 1117 46.05 -35.97 11.13
CA ASP A 1117 45.34 -34.77 11.52
C ASP A 1117 46.06 -34.05 12.68
N LYS A 1118 45.77 -32.76 12.84
CA LYS A 1118 46.45 -31.90 13.81
C LYS A 1118 46.39 -32.47 15.23
N GLN A 1119 45.25 -33.02 15.64
CA GLN A 1119 45.03 -33.54 16.98
C GLN A 1119 45.87 -34.80 17.21
N THR A 1120 45.87 -35.73 16.26
CA THR A 1120 46.72 -36.94 16.31
C THR A 1120 48.20 -36.58 16.36
N PHE A 1121 48.65 -35.69 15.46
CA PHE A 1121 50.06 -35.27 15.38
C PHE A 1121 50.56 -34.72 16.73
N TRP A 1122 49.84 -33.75 17.30
CA TRP A 1122 50.25 -33.12 18.54
C TRP A 1122 50.07 -34.03 19.76
N GLY A 1123 49.08 -34.93 19.75
CA GLY A 1123 48.90 -35.94 20.79
C GLY A 1123 50.08 -36.90 20.87
N LEU A 1124 50.51 -37.45 19.72
CA LEU A 1124 51.67 -38.34 19.61
C LEU A 1124 52.98 -37.65 20.00
N TRP A 1125 53.19 -36.41 19.54
CA TRP A 1125 54.37 -35.62 19.91
C TRP A 1125 54.42 -35.37 21.42
N LEU A 1126 53.32 -34.93 22.02
CA LEU A 1126 53.26 -34.70 23.46
C LEU A 1126 53.54 -35.99 24.23
N ALA A 1127 53.01 -37.13 23.79
CA ALA A 1127 53.22 -38.41 24.45
C ALA A 1127 54.70 -38.79 24.42
N ALA A 1128 55.34 -38.68 23.25
CA ALA A 1128 56.77 -38.96 23.09
C ALA A 1128 57.68 -38.08 23.96
N VAL A 1129 57.35 -36.78 24.12
CA VAL A 1129 58.17 -35.86 24.92
C VAL A 1129 57.88 -35.98 26.42
N SER A 1130 56.62 -36.22 26.81
CA SER A 1130 56.20 -36.19 28.22
C SER A 1130 56.56 -37.43 29.03
N THR A 1131 56.75 -38.59 28.39
CA THR A 1131 57.07 -39.84 29.09
C THR A 1131 58.56 -39.98 29.45
N HIS A 1132 59.40 -39.04 29.01
CA HIS A 1132 60.87 -39.19 29.02
C HIS A 1132 61.35 -40.49 28.34
N ASP A 1133 60.54 -41.04 27.44
CA ASP A 1133 60.87 -42.24 26.68
C ASP A 1133 61.62 -41.83 25.42
N GLU A 1134 62.95 -41.81 25.52
CA GLU A 1134 63.84 -41.41 24.42
C GLU A 1134 63.58 -42.22 23.14
N GLN A 1135 63.12 -43.47 23.26
CA GLN A 1135 62.83 -44.32 22.11
C GLN A 1135 61.61 -43.82 21.34
N LYS A 1136 60.54 -43.40 22.03
CA LYS A 1136 59.33 -42.85 21.37
C LYS A 1136 59.59 -41.50 20.71
N ALA A 1137 60.36 -40.62 21.36
CA ALA A 1137 60.76 -39.34 20.78
C ALA A 1137 61.65 -39.52 19.56
N LEU A 1138 62.62 -40.45 19.63
CA LEU A 1138 63.46 -40.80 18.50
C LEU A 1138 62.62 -41.38 17.35
N ALA A 1139 61.75 -42.35 17.62
CA ALA A 1139 60.87 -42.93 16.61
C ALA A 1139 59.97 -41.88 15.94
N PHE A 1140 59.31 -41.00 16.72
CA PHE A 1140 58.48 -39.91 16.16
C PHE A 1140 59.28 -38.98 15.23
N LEU A 1141 60.48 -38.57 15.66
CA LEU A 1141 61.35 -37.67 14.90
C LEU A 1141 61.97 -38.36 13.69
N GLU A 1142 62.35 -39.64 13.80
CA GLU A 1142 62.84 -40.46 12.69
C GLU A 1142 61.76 -40.61 11.62
N THR A 1143 60.54 -40.99 11.99
CA THR A 1143 59.42 -41.07 11.04
C THR A 1143 59.11 -39.69 10.43
N CYS A 1144 59.13 -38.59 11.21
CA CYS A 1144 58.98 -37.24 10.68
C CYS A 1144 60.08 -36.86 9.68
N ASN A 1145 61.33 -37.20 9.99
CA ASN A 1145 62.50 -36.92 9.16
C ASN A 1145 62.53 -37.78 7.90
N GLU A 1146 62.16 -39.05 7.99
CA GLU A 1146 61.99 -39.95 6.84
C GLU A 1146 60.88 -39.45 5.92
N SER A 1147 59.74 -39.03 6.50
CA SER A 1147 58.65 -38.39 5.77
C SER A 1147 59.11 -37.14 5.01
N PHE A 1148 59.87 -36.28 5.69
CA PHE A 1148 60.43 -35.06 5.12
C PHE A 1148 61.44 -35.38 4.01
N ARG A 1149 62.31 -36.38 4.22
CA ARG A 1149 63.28 -36.86 3.21
C ARG A 1149 62.58 -37.46 1.99
N PHE A 1150 61.50 -38.21 2.17
CA PHE A 1150 60.70 -38.77 1.08
C PHE A 1150 60.03 -37.67 0.25
N LYS A 1151 59.45 -36.66 0.91
CA LYS A 1151 58.75 -35.55 0.23
C LYS A 1151 59.70 -34.54 -0.43
N TYR A 1152 60.87 -34.29 0.14
CA TYR A 1152 61.80 -33.22 -0.29
C TYR A 1152 63.18 -33.72 -0.75
N GLY A 1153 63.39 -35.03 -0.82
CA GLY A 1153 64.48 -35.68 -1.56
C GLY A 1153 65.88 -35.69 -0.94
N ASN A 1154 66.15 -35.08 0.23
CA ASN A 1154 67.49 -35.12 0.85
C ASN A 1154 67.51 -34.91 2.38
N ALA A 1155 68.49 -35.50 3.08
CA ALA A 1155 68.70 -35.37 4.53
C ALA A 1155 69.17 -33.97 4.94
N TRP A 1156 68.47 -33.33 5.88
CA TRP A 1156 68.84 -32.05 6.49
C TRP A 1156 70.22 -32.14 7.17
N LYS A 1157 71.23 -31.44 6.65
CA LYS A 1157 72.54 -31.26 7.31
C LYS A 1157 72.46 -30.04 8.24
N PRO A 1158 72.83 -30.15 9.53
CA PRO A 1158 72.85 -28.99 10.42
C PRO A 1158 73.96 -28.03 9.95
N GLN A 1159 73.60 -26.81 9.54
CA GLN A 1159 74.59 -25.77 9.30
C GLN A 1159 75.23 -25.36 10.64
N LYS A 1160 76.52 -25.65 10.79
CA LYS A 1160 77.37 -25.05 11.84
C LYS A 1160 77.39 -23.53 11.66
N LYS A 1161 76.65 -22.80 12.49
CA LYS A 1161 76.84 -21.36 12.68
C LYS A 1161 78.18 -21.11 13.39
N ARG A 1162 79.12 -20.47 12.68
CA ARG A 1162 80.18 -19.65 13.30
C ARG A 1162 79.74 -18.19 13.22
N GLY A 1163 79.63 -17.55 14.38
CA GLY A 1163 79.75 -16.10 14.54
C GLY A 1163 78.47 -15.34 14.86
N GLY A 1164 78.31 -14.93 16.12
CA GLY A 1164 77.38 -13.87 16.55
C GLY A 1164 76.69 -14.19 17.87
N LYS A 1165 77.04 -13.46 18.93
CA LYS A 1165 76.71 -13.69 20.36
C LYS A 1165 75.31 -13.23 20.78
N SER A 1166 74.88 -13.86 21.90
CA SER A 1166 73.77 -13.65 22.85
C SER A 1166 72.35 -13.75 22.30
#